data_AF-A0A843SFW0-F1
#
_entry.id   AF-A0A843SFW0-F1
#
_cell.length_a   1.000
_cell.length_b   1.000
_cell.length_c   1.000
_cell.angle_alpha   90.00
_cell.angle_beta   90.00
_cell.angle_gamma   90.00
#
_symmetry.space_group_name_H-M   'P 1'
#
loop_
_entity.id
_entity.type
_entity.pdbx_description
1 polymer ?
#
loop_
_entity_poly.entity_id
_entity_poly.type
_entity_poly.pdbx_seq_one_letter_code
_entity_poly.pdbx_strand_id
1 'polypeptide(L)'
;MTDQNPLLDFSGLPRFDAIKPEHVTPAIDELLAKSRAVVEQLEAPSEQVTWDNFVTPLENATELLGRAWGIVSHLNNVVDTPELRATYNDNQPKVTEFWTALAQNEALFGKYKALRASAGFDSLSPARKRIIDNAVRDFRMGGAELPADKKERFADIQEEHASVSTRFSENVLDATNDFKLLVADEADLAGLPADVKAAARAAAEKENKQGYEFSLHFPSYFPILQFADKRELRETIYRANATKASEQGEVFSKKEDWDNTQNIVTLLKLRDEEAKLLGYKNFAEVSLVPKMAQSPDQVIAFLEDLAKRARPFAEQDLAELKKFALEELGIEELKAWDIPYASEKLQERRYAFSAQEVKQYFPEHKVVDGLFRLIQNLFTVEIKPDDAPVWHKDVRFFRIERNGKLIGQFYLDLYARAGKSGGAWMDDARGRRAEEEKVQTPVAYLTCNFTEPAVADGVVQPSLFTHDEVITLFHEFGHGLHHMLTQVDELGVSGISGVEWDAVELPSQFMENFCWEWEVLEHMTSHVTTGEPLPRALYDKMLAAKNFQSGLQTLRQVEFSLLDMHLHYDYDASTGKTVQQVIDEVRAKFALIVPPAFNRFQNSFGHIFAGGYAAGYYSYKWAEVLSADAYAAFEEAKALGPDATTATGKRYLQEILSVGGSRPALESFTAFRGREPSIDALLRHSGMAA
;
A
#
# COMPACT_ATOMS: atom_id res chain seq x y z
N MET A 1 -31.10 7.26 -23.46
CA MET A 1 -31.53 6.29 -22.44
C MET A 1 -30.35 6.04 -21.51
N THR A 2 -29.99 7.05 -20.73
CA THR A 2 -28.78 7.10 -19.88
C THR A 2 -29.05 6.69 -18.43
N ASP A 3 -30.32 6.51 -18.04
CA ASP A 3 -30.74 6.13 -16.68
C ASP A 3 -30.48 4.65 -16.29
N GLN A 4 -29.71 3.88 -17.07
CA GLN A 4 -29.45 2.46 -16.78
C GLN A 4 -27.98 2.06 -16.60
N ASN A 5 -27.00 2.94 -16.85
CA ASN A 5 -25.59 2.59 -16.63
C ASN A 5 -25.22 2.78 -15.15
N PRO A 6 -24.83 1.72 -14.40
CA PRO A 6 -24.53 1.82 -12.98
C PRO A 6 -23.29 2.68 -12.66
N LEU A 7 -22.40 2.93 -13.63
CA LEU A 7 -21.24 3.82 -13.47
C LEU A 7 -21.58 5.31 -13.61
N LEU A 8 -22.82 5.64 -13.99
CA LEU A 8 -23.32 7.02 -14.08
C LEU A 8 -24.22 7.41 -12.89
N ASP A 9 -24.46 6.48 -11.96
CA ASP A 9 -25.22 6.73 -10.74
C ASP A 9 -24.31 7.14 -9.58
N PHE A 10 -24.23 8.44 -9.33
CA PHE A 10 -23.44 9.03 -8.24
C PHE A 10 -24.28 9.37 -7.00
N SER A 11 -25.56 9.00 -6.98
CA SER A 11 -26.50 9.38 -5.91
C SER A 11 -26.20 8.72 -4.56
N GLY A 12 -25.43 7.62 -4.56
CA GLY A 12 -25.11 6.83 -3.37
C GLY A 12 -23.75 6.14 -3.45
N LEU A 13 -23.72 4.92 -2.92
CA LEU A 13 -22.56 4.01 -2.99
C LEU A 13 -22.47 3.38 -4.38
N PRO A 14 -21.26 3.00 -4.85
CA PRO A 14 -21.11 2.31 -6.12
C PRO A 14 -21.94 1.02 -6.19
N ARG A 15 -22.63 0.81 -7.31
CA ARG A 15 -23.45 -0.39 -7.55
C ARG A 15 -22.62 -1.55 -8.11
N PHE A 16 -21.63 -1.99 -7.34
CA PHE A 16 -20.67 -3.04 -7.73
C PHE A 16 -21.33 -4.34 -8.22
N ASP A 17 -22.48 -4.69 -7.66
CA ASP A 17 -23.27 -5.87 -8.03
C ASP A 17 -23.85 -5.82 -9.46
N ALA A 18 -23.99 -4.61 -10.02
CA ALA A 18 -24.59 -4.37 -11.33
C ALA A 18 -23.56 -4.00 -12.42
N ILE A 19 -22.32 -3.67 -12.05
CA ILE A 19 -21.28 -3.25 -13.00
C ILE A 19 -20.81 -4.46 -13.80
N LYS A 20 -20.64 -4.26 -15.10
CA LYS A 20 -20.17 -5.25 -16.06
C LYS A 20 -19.22 -4.59 -17.06
N PRO A 21 -18.36 -5.35 -17.74
CA PRO A 21 -17.45 -4.81 -18.74
C PRO A 21 -18.15 -3.94 -19.80
N GLU A 22 -19.33 -4.36 -20.30
CA GLU A 22 -20.07 -3.60 -21.31
C GLU A 22 -20.56 -2.20 -20.85
N HIS A 23 -20.56 -1.93 -19.55
CA HIS A 23 -20.95 -0.63 -18.99
C HIS A 23 -19.80 0.39 -18.97
N VAL A 24 -18.54 -0.06 -19.02
CA VAL A 24 -17.36 0.80 -18.79
C VAL A 24 -17.21 1.82 -19.92
N THR A 25 -17.00 1.37 -21.15
CA THR A 25 -16.73 2.27 -22.28
C THR A 25 -17.82 3.34 -22.46
N PRO A 26 -19.13 3.01 -22.47
CA PRO A 26 -20.16 4.03 -22.61
C PRO A 26 -20.18 5.07 -21.47
N ALA A 27 -19.94 4.64 -20.22
CA ALA A 27 -19.91 5.58 -19.09
C ALA A 27 -18.71 6.50 -19.15
N ILE A 28 -17.52 5.94 -19.43
CA ILE A 28 -16.27 6.70 -19.51
C ILE A 28 -16.34 7.69 -20.67
N ASP A 29 -16.82 7.30 -21.85
CA ASP A 29 -16.98 8.21 -22.99
C ASP A 29 -17.95 9.37 -22.66
N GLU A 30 -19.06 9.10 -21.97
CA GLU A 30 -20.00 10.16 -21.55
C GLU A 30 -19.38 11.13 -20.54
N LEU A 31 -18.68 10.61 -19.53
CA LEU A 31 -18.05 11.43 -18.48
C LEU A 31 -16.87 12.24 -19.02
N LEU A 32 -16.10 11.68 -19.96
CA LEU A 32 -15.07 12.41 -20.70
C LEU A 32 -15.68 13.56 -21.51
N ALA A 33 -16.77 13.30 -22.24
CA ALA A 33 -17.44 14.34 -23.03
C ALA A 33 -17.97 15.48 -22.14
N LYS A 34 -18.60 15.14 -20.99
CA LYS A 34 -19.06 16.13 -20.00
C LYS A 34 -17.90 16.95 -19.43
N SER A 35 -16.81 16.29 -19.05
CA SER A 35 -15.64 16.95 -18.47
C SER A 35 -14.96 17.88 -19.49
N ARG A 36 -14.81 17.44 -20.74
CA ARG A 36 -14.27 18.27 -21.83
C ARG A 36 -15.12 19.50 -22.10
N ALA A 37 -16.45 19.38 -22.10
CA ALA A 37 -17.34 20.53 -22.29
C ALA A 37 -17.19 21.58 -21.17
N VAL A 38 -17.02 21.14 -19.92
CA VAL A 38 -16.75 22.04 -18.80
C VAL A 38 -15.38 22.69 -18.92
N VAL A 39 -14.35 21.93 -19.31
CA VAL A 39 -13.01 22.48 -19.58
C VAL A 39 -13.09 23.56 -20.65
N GLU A 40 -13.72 23.30 -21.81
CA GLU A 40 -13.88 24.26 -22.91
C GLU A 40 -14.59 25.55 -22.43
N GLN A 41 -15.65 25.42 -21.64
CA GLN A 41 -16.31 26.58 -21.03
C GLN A 41 -15.36 27.37 -20.11
N LEU A 42 -14.54 26.66 -19.32
CA LEU A 42 -13.58 27.25 -18.40
C LEU A 42 -12.29 27.73 -19.08
N GLU A 43 -12.07 27.48 -20.36
CA GLU A 43 -10.98 28.10 -21.13
C GLU A 43 -11.33 29.53 -21.56
N ALA A 44 -12.63 29.81 -21.76
CA ALA A 44 -13.10 31.11 -22.23
C ALA A 44 -12.62 32.25 -21.30
N PRO A 45 -12.22 33.42 -21.84
CA PRO A 45 -11.84 34.57 -21.03
C PRO A 45 -12.95 34.95 -20.04
N SER A 46 -12.58 35.20 -18.78
CA SER A 46 -13.48 35.71 -17.75
C SER A 46 -12.93 37.01 -17.18
N GLU A 47 -13.80 38.00 -17.00
CA GLU A 47 -13.43 39.28 -16.36
C GLU A 47 -13.00 39.09 -14.90
N GLN A 48 -13.56 38.09 -14.21
CA GLN A 48 -13.20 37.73 -12.84
C GLN A 48 -13.10 36.22 -12.68
N VAL A 49 -11.97 35.73 -12.17
CA VAL A 49 -11.75 34.31 -11.82
C VAL A 49 -11.91 34.17 -10.31
N THR A 50 -12.85 33.34 -9.86
CA THR A 50 -13.12 33.06 -8.44
C THR A 50 -13.10 31.55 -8.20
N TRP A 51 -13.10 31.15 -6.93
CA TRP A 51 -13.28 29.73 -6.57
C TRP A 51 -14.55 29.15 -7.19
N ASP A 52 -15.68 29.84 -7.01
CA ASP A 52 -17.00 29.31 -7.36
C ASP A 52 -17.27 29.25 -8.86
N ASN A 53 -16.66 30.14 -9.67
CA ASN A 53 -16.87 30.17 -11.11
C ASN A 53 -15.81 29.41 -11.93
N PHE A 54 -14.78 28.88 -11.28
CA PHE A 54 -13.67 28.20 -11.94
C PHE A 54 -13.29 26.88 -11.27
N VAL A 55 -12.91 26.90 -9.99
CA VAL A 55 -12.43 25.69 -9.29
C VAL A 55 -13.59 24.72 -9.04
N THR A 56 -14.69 25.20 -8.46
CA THR A 56 -15.88 24.38 -8.17
C THR A 56 -16.44 23.66 -9.41
N PRO A 57 -16.72 24.32 -10.55
CA PRO A 57 -17.26 23.63 -11.72
C PRO A 57 -16.26 22.64 -12.33
N LEU A 58 -14.96 22.95 -12.32
CA LEU A 58 -13.93 22.01 -12.79
C LEU A 58 -13.91 20.75 -11.91
N GLU A 59 -13.77 20.92 -10.60
CA GLU A 59 -13.73 19.82 -9.62
C GLU A 59 -15.00 18.96 -9.71
N ASN A 60 -16.18 19.58 -9.81
CA ASN A 60 -17.45 18.87 -9.97
C ASN A 60 -17.48 17.95 -11.18
N ALA A 61 -16.98 18.42 -12.32
CA ALA A 61 -17.02 17.64 -13.55
C ALA A 61 -15.99 16.49 -13.51
N THR A 62 -14.77 16.81 -13.09
CA THR A 62 -13.66 15.86 -13.06
C THR A 62 -13.82 14.80 -11.97
N GLU A 63 -14.46 15.12 -10.85
CA GLU A 63 -14.78 14.17 -9.76
C GLU A 63 -15.66 13.01 -10.26
N LEU A 64 -16.64 13.28 -11.13
CA LEU A 64 -17.51 12.22 -11.65
C LEU A 64 -16.73 11.21 -12.50
N LEU A 65 -15.84 11.70 -13.36
CA LEU A 65 -14.93 10.86 -14.14
C LEU A 65 -13.97 10.10 -13.24
N GLY A 66 -13.35 10.78 -12.27
CA GLY A 66 -12.43 10.19 -11.29
C GLY A 66 -13.08 9.05 -10.51
N ARG A 67 -14.28 9.27 -9.96
CA ARG A 67 -15.03 8.24 -9.23
C ARG A 67 -15.38 7.03 -10.10
N ALA A 68 -15.86 7.25 -11.33
CA ALA A 68 -16.19 6.14 -12.22
C ALA A 68 -14.95 5.32 -12.61
N TRP A 69 -13.83 5.99 -12.91
CA TRP A 69 -12.58 5.31 -13.22
C TRP A 69 -11.96 4.62 -12.02
N GLY A 70 -12.07 5.20 -10.82
CA GLY A 70 -11.66 4.58 -9.56
C GLY A 70 -12.40 3.27 -9.30
N ILE A 71 -13.71 3.24 -9.52
CA ILE A 71 -14.52 2.01 -9.42
C ILE A 71 -14.04 0.93 -10.40
N VAL A 72 -13.77 1.30 -11.67
CA VAL A 72 -13.30 0.36 -12.70
C VAL A 72 -11.90 -0.15 -12.37
N SER A 73 -11.00 0.73 -11.93
CA SER A 73 -9.64 0.39 -11.50
C SER A 73 -9.64 -0.50 -10.26
N HIS A 74 -10.55 -0.25 -9.30
CA HIS A 74 -10.73 -1.08 -8.12
C HIS A 74 -11.14 -2.50 -8.52
N LEU A 75 -12.17 -2.64 -9.36
CA LEU A 75 -12.62 -3.94 -9.87
C LEU A 75 -11.48 -4.68 -10.60
N ASN A 76 -10.71 -3.99 -11.42
CA ASN A 76 -9.55 -4.56 -12.13
C ASN A 76 -8.47 -5.07 -11.16
N ASN A 77 -8.37 -4.52 -9.95
CA ASN A 77 -7.40 -4.97 -8.94
C ASN A 77 -7.92 -6.08 -8.01
N VAL A 78 -9.23 -6.22 -7.85
CA VAL A 78 -9.81 -7.14 -6.84
C VAL A 78 -10.60 -8.30 -7.43
N VAL A 79 -11.04 -8.20 -8.68
CA VAL A 79 -11.82 -9.20 -9.43
C VAL A 79 -11.47 -9.16 -10.92
N ASP A 80 -10.18 -9.15 -11.23
CA ASP A 80 -9.65 -9.20 -12.60
C ASP A 80 -10.21 -10.43 -13.36
N THR A 81 -10.75 -10.17 -14.55
CA THR A 81 -11.15 -11.19 -15.53
C THR A 81 -10.66 -10.79 -16.91
N PRO A 82 -10.50 -11.73 -17.86
CA PRO A 82 -10.07 -11.39 -19.22
C PRO A 82 -10.92 -10.30 -19.89
N GLU A 83 -12.23 -10.31 -19.69
CA GLU A 83 -13.15 -9.33 -20.27
C GLU A 83 -13.03 -7.95 -19.59
N LEU A 84 -12.91 -7.92 -18.27
CA LEU A 84 -12.73 -6.67 -17.52
C LEU A 84 -11.38 -6.04 -17.84
N ARG A 85 -10.31 -6.85 -17.87
CA ARG A 85 -8.95 -6.43 -18.20
C ARG A 85 -8.85 -5.85 -19.61
N ALA A 86 -9.43 -6.53 -20.60
CA ALA A 86 -9.49 -6.01 -21.97
C ALA A 86 -10.21 -4.66 -22.02
N THR A 87 -11.34 -4.56 -21.32
CA THR A 87 -12.12 -3.31 -21.26
C THR A 87 -11.39 -2.20 -20.52
N TYR A 88 -10.66 -2.51 -19.44
CA TYR A 88 -9.80 -1.56 -18.73
C TYR A 88 -8.73 -1.01 -19.67
N ASN A 89 -8.01 -1.91 -20.36
CA ASN A 89 -6.94 -1.56 -21.29
C ASN A 89 -7.43 -0.74 -22.50
N ASP A 90 -8.65 -0.98 -22.99
CA ASP A 90 -9.25 -0.19 -24.07
C ASP A 90 -9.64 1.24 -23.65
N ASN A 91 -9.86 1.49 -22.35
CA ASN A 91 -10.30 2.79 -21.84
C ASN A 91 -9.21 3.58 -21.12
N GLN A 92 -8.18 2.92 -20.58
CA GLN A 92 -7.08 3.58 -19.90
C GLN A 92 -6.43 4.70 -20.75
N PRO A 93 -6.09 4.49 -22.04
CA PRO A 93 -5.48 5.55 -22.86
C PRO A 93 -6.35 6.81 -22.94
N LYS A 94 -7.67 6.65 -23.08
CA LYS A 94 -8.62 7.80 -23.16
C LYS A 94 -8.62 8.62 -21.87
N VAL A 95 -8.53 7.93 -20.72
CA VAL A 95 -8.51 8.58 -19.40
C VAL A 95 -7.16 9.27 -19.18
N THR A 96 -6.05 8.62 -19.51
CA THR A 96 -4.70 9.20 -19.45
C THR A 96 -4.56 10.42 -20.35
N GLU A 97 -5.06 10.36 -21.58
CA GLU A 97 -5.07 11.48 -22.54
C GLU A 97 -5.81 12.68 -21.94
N PHE A 98 -7.00 12.46 -21.37
CA PHE A 98 -7.78 13.54 -20.77
C PHE A 98 -7.06 14.24 -19.62
N TRP A 99 -6.52 13.48 -18.66
CA TRP A 99 -5.83 14.06 -17.51
C TRP A 99 -4.53 14.76 -17.92
N THR A 100 -3.81 14.20 -18.89
CA THR A 100 -2.59 14.82 -19.44
C THR A 100 -2.91 16.13 -20.15
N ALA A 101 -3.94 16.16 -20.98
CA ALA A 101 -4.41 17.36 -21.65
C ALA A 101 -4.88 18.43 -20.65
N LEU A 102 -5.60 18.01 -19.59
CA LEU A 102 -6.01 18.90 -18.51
C LEU A 102 -4.79 19.52 -17.81
N ALA A 103 -3.80 18.71 -17.44
CA ALA A 103 -2.59 19.16 -16.75
C ALA A 103 -1.70 20.07 -17.62
N GLN A 104 -1.80 19.99 -18.95
CA GLN A 104 -1.07 20.85 -19.89
C GLN A 104 -1.85 22.12 -20.32
N ASN A 105 -3.09 22.27 -19.85
CA ASN A 105 -3.98 23.34 -20.28
C ASN A 105 -3.52 24.72 -19.78
N GLU A 106 -3.01 25.55 -20.70
CA GLU A 106 -2.45 26.86 -20.37
C GLU A 106 -3.49 27.87 -19.89
N ALA A 107 -4.72 27.79 -20.40
CA ALA A 107 -5.79 28.70 -20.01
C ALA A 107 -6.20 28.44 -18.56
N LEU A 108 -6.43 27.17 -18.19
CA LEU A 108 -6.74 26.80 -16.80
C LEU A 108 -5.57 27.11 -15.87
N PHE A 109 -4.34 26.79 -16.29
CA PHE A 109 -3.15 27.13 -15.50
C PHE A 109 -3.00 28.64 -15.27
N GLY A 110 -3.25 29.45 -16.31
CA GLY A 110 -3.31 30.89 -16.23
C GLY A 110 -4.34 31.39 -15.21
N LYS A 111 -5.52 30.74 -15.16
CA LYS A 111 -6.57 31.05 -14.19
C LYS A 111 -6.19 30.69 -12.76
N TYR A 112 -5.55 29.54 -12.52
CA TYR A 112 -5.00 29.21 -11.20
C TYR A 112 -3.94 30.21 -10.74
N LYS A 113 -3.00 30.61 -11.62
CA LYS A 113 -2.01 31.65 -11.32
C LYS A 113 -2.66 33.00 -11.02
N ALA A 114 -3.66 33.40 -11.80
CA ALA A 114 -4.41 34.64 -11.58
C ALA A 114 -5.17 34.62 -10.26
N LEU A 115 -5.84 33.51 -9.93
CA LEU A 115 -6.54 33.32 -8.66
C LEU A 115 -5.55 33.40 -7.49
N ARG A 116 -4.39 32.74 -7.60
CA ARG A 116 -3.32 32.74 -6.60
C ARG A 116 -2.71 34.13 -6.35
N ALA A 117 -2.66 34.98 -7.38
CA ALA A 117 -2.16 36.34 -7.32
C ALA A 117 -3.25 37.39 -7.00
N SER A 118 -4.51 36.99 -6.90
CA SER A 118 -5.64 37.89 -6.69
C SER A 118 -5.74 38.37 -5.23
N ALA A 119 -6.32 39.55 -5.02
CA ALA A 119 -6.65 40.04 -3.67
C ALA A 119 -7.66 39.14 -2.93
N GLY A 120 -8.46 38.35 -3.66
CA GLY A 120 -9.40 37.40 -3.09
C GLY A 120 -8.73 36.16 -2.49
N PHE A 121 -7.49 35.83 -2.88
CA PHE A 121 -6.77 34.66 -2.38
C PHE A 121 -6.68 34.65 -0.86
N ASP A 122 -6.32 35.79 -0.25
CA ASP A 122 -6.13 35.88 1.20
C ASP A 122 -7.41 35.66 2.00
N SER A 123 -8.57 35.87 1.38
CA SER A 123 -9.88 35.63 1.98
C SER A 123 -10.36 34.17 1.89
N LEU A 124 -9.70 33.33 1.10
CA LEU A 124 -10.02 31.90 1.00
C LEU A 124 -9.63 31.15 2.27
N SER A 125 -10.31 30.04 2.52
CA SER A 125 -9.95 29.12 3.61
C SER A 125 -8.55 28.52 3.38
N PRO A 126 -7.84 28.09 4.45
CA PRO A 126 -6.54 27.43 4.31
C PRO A 126 -6.55 26.24 3.33
N ALA A 127 -7.59 25.41 3.37
CA ALA A 127 -7.76 24.27 2.46
C ALA A 127 -7.83 24.72 0.99
N ARG A 128 -8.61 25.75 0.67
CA ARG A 128 -8.72 26.30 -0.69
C ARG A 128 -7.41 26.92 -1.17
N LYS A 129 -6.70 27.65 -0.29
CA LYS A 129 -5.37 28.19 -0.60
C LYS A 129 -4.41 27.06 -0.97
N ARG A 130 -4.38 25.99 -0.16
CA ARG A 130 -3.55 24.82 -0.39
C ARG A 130 -3.89 24.09 -1.68
N ILE A 131 -5.17 23.95 -2.04
CA ILE A 131 -5.58 23.40 -3.34
C ILE A 131 -5.03 24.23 -4.49
N ILE A 132 -5.11 25.55 -4.41
CA ILE A 132 -4.58 26.44 -5.46
C ILE A 132 -3.06 26.31 -5.56
N ASP A 133 -2.36 26.28 -4.43
CA ASP A 133 -0.90 26.08 -4.41
C ASP A 133 -0.50 24.73 -5.02
N ASN A 134 -1.20 23.66 -4.64
CA ASN A 134 -1.01 22.32 -5.19
C ASN A 134 -1.30 22.31 -6.70
N ALA A 135 -2.42 22.90 -7.14
CA ALA A 135 -2.74 22.99 -8.56
C ALA A 135 -1.64 23.71 -9.34
N VAL A 136 -1.15 24.87 -8.87
CA VAL A 136 -0.06 25.61 -9.55
C VAL A 136 1.20 24.76 -9.66
N ARG A 137 1.55 23.99 -8.61
CA ARG A 137 2.67 23.03 -8.64
C ARG A 137 2.38 21.91 -9.66
N ASP A 138 1.19 21.32 -9.61
CA ASP A 138 0.83 20.13 -10.39
C ASP A 138 0.69 20.44 -11.88
N PHE A 139 0.19 21.61 -12.27
CA PHE A 139 0.22 22.08 -13.67
C PHE A 139 1.66 22.22 -14.19
N ARG A 140 2.60 22.69 -13.37
CA ARG A 140 4.02 22.75 -13.77
C ARG A 140 4.59 21.35 -13.96
N MET A 141 4.33 20.44 -13.03
CA MET A 141 4.77 19.05 -13.12
C MET A 141 4.10 18.30 -14.28
N GLY A 142 2.86 18.65 -14.63
CA GLY A 142 2.15 18.15 -15.80
C GLY A 142 2.59 18.78 -17.13
N GLY A 143 3.61 19.64 -17.12
CA GLY A 143 4.19 20.20 -18.34
C GLY A 143 3.40 21.36 -18.95
N ALA A 144 2.54 22.06 -18.20
CA ALA A 144 1.79 23.22 -18.72
C ALA A 144 2.70 24.35 -19.26
N GLU A 145 3.92 24.48 -18.73
CA GLU A 145 4.92 25.49 -19.14
C GLU A 145 5.86 24.99 -20.26
N LEU A 146 5.69 23.76 -20.75
CA LEU A 146 6.49 23.24 -21.85
C LEU A 146 6.14 23.92 -23.18
N PRO A 147 7.12 24.12 -24.07
CA PRO A 147 6.87 24.43 -25.48
C PRO A 147 5.92 23.41 -26.13
N ALA A 148 5.14 23.84 -27.13
CA ALA A 148 4.12 23.00 -27.76
C ALA A 148 4.68 21.68 -28.34
N ASP A 149 5.87 21.70 -28.93
CA ASP A 149 6.57 20.51 -29.45
C ASP A 149 7.01 19.54 -28.35
N LYS A 150 7.24 20.04 -27.12
CA LYS A 150 7.57 19.21 -25.96
C LYS A 150 6.34 18.67 -25.23
N LYS A 151 5.19 19.35 -25.34
CA LYS A 151 3.92 18.90 -24.74
C LYS A 151 3.43 17.60 -25.36
N GLU A 152 3.51 17.50 -26.69
CA GLU A 152 3.16 16.28 -27.43
C GLU A 152 4.01 15.10 -26.96
N ARG A 153 5.35 15.27 -26.92
CA ARG A 153 6.23 14.20 -26.43
C ARG A 153 5.98 13.84 -24.96
N PHE A 154 5.69 14.83 -24.11
CA PHE A 154 5.31 14.56 -22.73
C PHE A 154 4.03 13.73 -22.64
N ALA A 155 3.04 14.02 -23.48
CA ALA A 155 1.79 13.25 -23.53
C ALA A 155 2.02 11.79 -23.98
N ASP A 156 2.83 11.57 -25.02
CA ASP A 156 3.24 10.23 -25.44
C ASP A 156 3.92 9.45 -24.30
N ILE A 157 4.77 10.14 -23.51
CA ILE A 157 5.44 9.53 -22.36
C ILE A 157 4.43 9.10 -21.29
N GLN A 158 3.43 9.93 -20.97
CA GLN A 158 2.42 9.57 -19.96
C GLN A 158 1.56 8.39 -20.42
N GLU A 159 1.19 8.33 -21.70
CA GLU A 159 0.43 7.21 -22.27
C GLU A 159 1.23 5.90 -22.25
N GLU A 160 2.48 5.95 -22.74
CA GLU A 160 3.37 4.77 -22.75
C GLU A 160 3.68 4.32 -21.32
N HIS A 161 3.92 5.26 -20.39
CA HIS A 161 4.19 4.97 -18.99
C HIS A 161 3.01 4.22 -18.35
N ALA A 162 1.78 4.76 -18.48
CA ALA A 162 0.58 4.14 -17.94
C ALA A 162 0.36 2.72 -18.48
N SER A 163 0.52 2.53 -19.80
CA SER A 163 0.36 1.23 -20.45
C SER A 163 1.38 0.20 -19.96
N VAL A 164 2.66 0.58 -19.89
CA VAL A 164 3.74 -0.31 -19.46
C VAL A 164 3.64 -0.63 -17.97
N SER A 165 3.23 0.32 -17.13
CA SER A 165 2.96 0.08 -15.71
C SER A 165 1.81 -0.90 -15.49
N THR A 166 0.71 -0.79 -16.24
CA THR A 166 -0.39 -1.78 -16.19
C THR A 166 0.08 -3.15 -16.64
N ARG A 167 0.81 -3.25 -17.77
CA ARG A 167 1.38 -4.51 -18.23
C ARG A 167 2.29 -5.14 -17.18
N PHE A 168 3.10 -4.35 -16.48
CA PHE A 168 3.95 -4.84 -15.40
C PHE A 168 3.14 -5.55 -14.32
N SER A 169 2.07 -4.92 -13.83
CA SER A 169 1.21 -5.52 -12.79
C SER A 169 0.46 -6.77 -13.27
N GLU A 170 -0.07 -6.74 -14.50
CA GLU A 170 -0.76 -7.89 -15.10
C GLU A 170 0.18 -9.09 -15.23
N ASN A 171 1.41 -8.87 -15.70
CA ASN A 171 2.43 -9.93 -15.82
C ASN A 171 2.76 -10.57 -14.47
N VAL A 172 2.84 -9.78 -13.39
CA VAL A 172 3.07 -10.30 -12.03
C VAL A 172 1.88 -11.13 -11.54
N LEU A 173 0.65 -10.66 -11.77
CA LEU A 173 -0.57 -11.37 -11.40
C LEU A 173 -0.70 -12.69 -12.17
N ASP A 174 -0.47 -12.65 -13.48
CA ASP A 174 -0.55 -13.83 -14.36
C ASP A 174 0.49 -14.88 -13.97
N ALA A 175 1.76 -14.49 -13.78
CA ALA A 175 2.79 -15.41 -13.30
C ALA A 175 2.45 -15.99 -11.92
N THR A 176 1.88 -15.19 -11.01
CA THR A 176 1.47 -15.65 -9.68
C THR A 176 0.36 -16.70 -9.76
N ASN A 177 -0.62 -16.50 -10.64
CA ASN A 177 -1.77 -17.39 -10.83
C ASN A 177 -1.41 -18.65 -11.63
N ASP A 178 -0.45 -18.57 -12.56
CA ASP A 178 -0.04 -19.67 -13.44
C ASP A 178 0.72 -20.77 -12.70
N PHE A 179 1.56 -20.41 -11.72
CA PHE A 179 2.37 -21.38 -11.01
C PHE A 179 1.53 -22.26 -10.06
N LYS A 180 1.60 -23.57 -10.28
CA LYS A 180 0.95 -24.60 -9.48
C LYS A 180 1.96 -25.67 -9.09
N LEU A 181 2.23 -25.80 -7.80
CA LEU A 181 3.06 -26.86 -7.24
C LEU A 181 2.17 -27.93 -6.63
N LEU A 182 2.03 -29.06 -7.33
CA LEU A 182 1.27 -30.22 -6.86
C LEU A 182 2.19 -31.19 -6.11
N VAL A 183 1.93 -31.39 -4.83
CA VAL A 183 2.59 -32.40 -3.99
C VAL A 183 1.63 -33.57 -3.78
N ALA A 184 1.99 -34.76 -4.24
CA ALA A 184 1.12 -35.93 -4.21
C ALA A 184 1.08 -36.61 -2.82
N ASP A 185 2.24 -36.73 -2.16
CA ASP A 185 2.38 -37.41 -0.88
C ASP A 185 2.34 -36.41 0.29
N GLU A 186 1.49 -36.66 1.29
CA GLU A 186 1.44 -35.84 2.50
C GLU A 186 2.75 -35.91 3.31
N ALA A 187 3.51 -37.01 3.21
CA ALA A 187 4.78 -37.15 3.91
C ALA A 187 5.81 -36.09 3.49
N ASP A 188 5.72 -35.60 2.24
CA ASP A 188 6.57 -34.54 1.72
C ASP A 188 6.24 -33.15 2.29
N LEU A 189 5.12 -33.03 3.00
CA LEU A 189 4.63 -31.81 3.66
C LEU A 189 4.93 -31.79 5.17
N ALA A 190 5.89 -32.60 5.62
CA ALA A 190 6.34 -32.59 7.01
C ALA A 190 6.71 -31.17 7.47
N GLY A 191 6.30 -30.84 8.70
CA GLY A 191 6.47 -29.53 9.30
C GLY A 191 5.35 -28.52 8.96
N LEU A 192 4.63 -28.68 7.85
CA LEU A 192 3.57 -27.74 7.48
C LEU A 192 2.39 -27.76 8.45
N PRO A 193 1.83 -26.59 8.81
CA PRO A 193 0.62 -26.46 9.60
C PRO A 193 -0.59 -27.19 8.97
N ALA A 194 -1.48 -27.69 9.81
CA ALA A 194 -2.63 -28.48 9.37
C ALA A 194 -3.61 -27.67 8.49
N ASP A 195 -3.82 -26.40 8.82
CA ASP A 195 -4.65 -25.47 8.05
C ASP A 195 -4.04 -25.17 6.67
N VAL A 196 -2.71 -25.01 6.57
CA VAL A 196 -2.00 -24.85 5.30
C VAL A 196 -2.18 -26.08 4.42
N LYS A 197 -2.03 -27.29 4.98
CA LYS A 197 -2.26 -28.55 4.25
C LYS A 197 -3.72 -28.69 3.82
N ALA A 198 -4.67 -28.30 4.67
CA ALA A 198 -6.10 -28.34 4.33
C ALA A 198 -6.43 -27.37 3.18
N ALA A 199 -5.90 -26.14 3.21
CA ALA A 199 -6.06 -25.17 2.14
C ALA A 199 -5.47 -25.66 0.81
N ALA A 200 -4.27 -26.24 0.84
CA ALA A 200 -3.63 -26.80 -0.35
C ALA A 200 -4.40 -28.01 -0.92
N ARG A 201 -4.99 -28.86 -0.07
CA ARG A 201 -5.86 -29.95 -0.50
C ARG A 201 -7.13 -29.41 -1.16
N ALA A 202 -7.79 -28.42 -0.54
CA ALA A 202 -8.98 -27.79 -1.10
C ALA A 202 -8.68 -27.11 -2.44
N ALA A 203 -7.50 -26.50 -2.61
CA ALA A 203 -7.05 -25.95 -3.89
C ALA A 203 -6.93 -27.03 -4.96
N ALA A 204 -6.29 -28.17 -4.66
CA ALA A 204 -6.20 -29.30 -5.59
C ALA A 204 -7.59 -29.85 -5.97
N GLU A 205 -8.50 -29.99 -5.00
CA GLU A 205 -9.88 -30.46 -5.22
C GLU A 205 -10.68 -29.50 -6.11
N LYS A 206 -10.54 -28.17 -5.94
CA LYS A 206 -11.14 -27.14 -6.81
C LYS A 206 -10.72 -27.33 -8.27
N GLU A 207 -9.50 -27.81 -8.52
CA GLU A 207 -8.97 -28.11 -9.87
C GLU A 207 -9.16 -29.58 -10.30
N ASN A 208 -9.91 -30.38 -9.54
CA ASN A 208 -10.12 -31.82 -9.77
C ASN A 208 -8.83 -32.66 -9.78
N LYS A 209 -7.83 -32.24 -9.00
CA LYS A 209 -6.55 -32.94 -8.82
C LYS A 209 -6.51 -33.63 -7.45
N GLN A 210 -5.74 -34.72 -7.36
CA GLN A 210 -5.42 -35.37 -6.08
C GLN A 210 -4.11 -34.81 -5.52
N GLY A 211 -4.00 -34.73 -4.20
CA GLY A 211 -2.81 -34.23 -3.50
C GLY A 211 -3.03 -32.84 -2.92
N TYR A 212 -1.97 -32.03 -2.94
CA TYR A 212 -1.92 -30.70 -2.33
C TYR A 212 -1.34 -29.71 -3.32
N GLU A 213 -2.10 -28.67 -3.67
CA GLU A 213 -1.68 -27.67 -4.64
C GLU A 213 -1.32 -26.36 -3.94
N PHE A 214 -0.12 -25.85 -4.24
CA PHE A 214 0.36 -24.56 -3.75
C PHE A 214 0.53 -23.59 -4.92
N SER A 215 0.21 -22.32 -4.67
CA SER A 215 0.36 -21.20 -5.60
C SER A 215 1.43 -20.22 -5.10
N LEU A 216 1.67 -19.12 -5.83
CA LEU A 216 2.54 -18.04 -5.38
C LEU A 216 1.80 -16.92 -4.62
N HIS A 217 0.52 -17.09 -4.29
CA HIS A 217 -0.14 -16.20 -3.33
C HIS A 217 0.51 -16.34 -1.95
N PHE A 218 0.69 -15.23 -1.24
CA PHE A 218 1.48 -15.17 0.00
C PHE A 218 1.07 -16.21 1.06
N PRO A 219 -0.23 -16.40 1.37
CA PRO A 219 -0.66 -17.41 2.34
C PRO A 219 -0.43 -18.86 1.90
N SER A 220 -0.14 -19.10 0.62
CA SER A 220 0.13 -20.43 0.06
C SER A 220 1.62 -20.73 0.04
N TYR A 221 2.45 -19.82 -0.49
CA TYR A 221 3.87 -20.11 -0.70
C TYR A 221 4.74 -19.87 0.54
N PHE A 222 4.45 -18.82 1.32
CA PHE A 222 5.34 -18.40 2.40
C PHE A 222 5.39 -19.43 3.55
N PRO A 223 4.28 -20.08 3.94
CA PRO A 223 4.34 -21.16 4.93
C PRO A 223 5.23 -22.34 4.51
N ILE A 224 5.41 -22.61 3.22
CA ILE A 224 6.41 -23.60 2.76
C ILE A 224 7.81 -23.16 3.16
N LEU A 225 8.16 -21.89 2.92
CA LEU A 225 9.49 -21.38 3.28
C LEU A 225 9.72 -21.38 4.79
N GLN A 226 8.67 -21.14 5.59
CA GLN A 226 8.77 -21.08 7.04
C GLN A 226 8.77 -22.45 7.72
N PHE A 227 7.94 -23.40 7.26
CA PHE A 227 7.62 -24.59 8.04
C PHE A 227 7.98 -25.92 7.37
N ALA A 228 8.17 -25.98 6.05
CA ALA A 228 8.41 -27.26 5.39
C ALA A 228 9.79 -27.82 5.76
N ASP A 229 9.84 -29.01 6.34
CA ASP A 229 11.09 -29.69 6.70
C ASP A 229 11.89 -30.10 5.44
N LYS A 230 11.17 -30.44 4.36
CA LYS A 230 11.75 -30.82 3.07
C LYS A 230 12.40 -29.61 2.38
N ARG A 231 13.72 -29.54 2.41
CA ARG A 231 14.51 -28.41 1.87
C ARG A 231 14.30 -28.20 0.38
N GLU A 232 14.15 -29.27 -0.40
CA GLU A 232 13.89 -29.20 -1.84
C GLU A 232 12.55 -28.52 -2.15
N LEU A 233 11.55 -28.70 -1.29
CA LEU A 233 10.26 -28.03 -1.42
C LEU A 233 10.41 -26.52 -1.22
N ARG A 234 11.18 -26.11 -0.20
CA ARG A 234 11.53 -24.70 0.04
C ARG A 234 12.28 -24.09 -1.12
N GLU A 235 13.31 -24.77 -1.65
CA GLU A 235 14.08 -24.28 -2.79
C GLU A 235 13.20 -24.10 -4.04
N THR A 236 12.34 -25.09 -4.34
CA THR A 236 11.47 -25.08 -5.51
C THR A 236 10.56 -23.85 -5.50
N ILE A 237 9.85 -23.63 -4.39
CA ILE A 237 8.90 -22.53 -4.31
C ILE A 237 9.58 -21.17 -4.16
N TYR A 238 10.73 -21.10 -3.46
CA TYR A 238 11.54 -19.89 -3.40
C TYR A 238 11.96 -19.46 -4.79
N ARG A 239 12.51 -20.39 -5.59
CA ARG A 239 12.96 -20.10 -6.96
C ARG A 239 11.82 -19.59 -7.81
N ALA A 240 10.66 -20.26 -7.79
CA ALA A 240 9.49 -19.83 -8.53
C ALA A 240 9.06 -18.40 -8.17
N ASN A 241 8.91 -18.09 -6.86
CA ASN A 241 8.55 -16.73 -6.45
C ASN A 241 9.64 -15.69 -6.80
N ALA A 242 10.92 -16.05 -6.65
CA ALA A 242 12.04 -15.17 -6.91
C ALA A 242 12.30 -14.90 -8.41
N THR A 243 11.71 -15.68 -9.32
CA THR A 243 11.86 -15.53 -10.78
C THR A 243 10.56 -15.22 -11.50
N LYS A 244 9.47 -14.92 -10.79
CA LYS A 244 8.19 -14.57 -11.41
C LYS A 244 8.31 -13.30 -12.27
N ALA A 245 7.59 -13.31 -13.40
CA ALA A 245 7.61 -12.24 -14.39
C ALA A 245 9.02 -11.86 -14.89
N SER A 246 9.93 -12.83 -15.04
CA SER A 246 11.32 -12.58 -15.42
C SER A 246 11.87 -13.57 -16.45
N GLU A 247 13.01 -13.23 -17.04
CA GLU A 247 13.74 -14.07 -17.98
C GLU A 247 14.31 -15.35 -17.32
N GLN A 248 14.33 -15.42 -15.99
CA GLN A 248 14.69 -16.61 -15.20
C GLN A 248 13.48 -17.48 -14.82
N GLY A 249 12.28 -17.11 -15.27
CA GLY A 249 11.00 -17.74 -14.94
C GLY A 249 10.71 -19.04 -15.70
N GLU A 250 11.63 -20.01 -15.70
CA GLU A 250 11.49 -21.25 -16.50
C GLU A 250 10.25 -22.11 -16.18
N VAL A 251 9.66 -21.91 -15.01
CA VAL A 251 8.49 -22.66 -14.50
C VAL A 251 7.15 -22.07 -14.95
N PHE A 252 7.12 -20.92 -15.62
CA PHE A 252 5.89 -20.24 -16.03
C PHE A 252 5.54 -20.54 -17.49
N SER A 253 4.26 -20.83 -17.75
CA SER A 253 3.77 -21.31 -19.04
C SER A 253 3.95 -20.31 -20.19
N LYS A 254 3.93 -19.01 -19.89
CA LYS A 254 4.14 -17.91 -20.84
C LYS A 254 5.26 -16.96 -20.42
N LYS A 255 6.39 -17.53 -20.00
CA LYS A 255 7.58 -16.78 -19.55
C LYS A 255 7.92 -15.57 -20.44
N GLU A 256 8.00 -15.75 -21.75
CA GLU A 256 8.40 -14.68 -22.68
C GLU A 256 7.36 -13.55 -22.77
N ASP A 257 6.07 -13.85 -22.57
CA ASP A 257 5.00 -12.84 -22.59
C ASP A 257 4.96 -12.03 -21.28
N TRP A 258 5.40 -12.63 -20.17
CA TRP A 258 5.32 -12.05 -18.82
C TRP A 258 6.64 -11.48 -18.30
N ASP A 259 7.72 -11.51 -19.08
CA ASP A 259 9.01 -10.96 -18.64
C ASP A 259 8.97 -9.42 -18.53
N ASN A 260 9.08 -8.92 -17.30
CA ASN A 260 9.10 -7.50 -16.99
C ASN A 260 10.46 -6.82 -17.17
N THR A 261 11.50 -7.53 -17.59
CA THR A 261 12.85 -6.95 -17.76
C THR A 261 12.83 -5.74 -18.69
N GLN A 262 12.15 -5.85 -19.84
CA GLN A 262 12.07 -4.74 -20.80
C GLN A 262 11.09 -3.66 -20.34
N ASN A 263 9.99 -4.03 -19.67
CA ASN A 263 9.04 -3.08 -19.10
C ASN A 263 9.74 -2.13 -18.10
N ILE A 264 10.59 -2.68 -17.22
CA ILE A 264 11.38 -1.88 -16.28
C ILE A 264 12.28 -0.88 -17.01
N VAL A 265 13.05 -1.34 -18.01
CA VAL A 265 13.97 -0.47 -18.76
C VAL A 265 13.20 0.64 -19.48
N THR A 266 12.04 0.32 -20.06
CA THR A 266 11.17 1.31 -20.71
C THR A 266 10.68 2.35 -19.70
N LEU A 267 10.13 1.92 -18.55
CA LEU A 267 9.67 2.83 -17.50
C LEU A 267 10.77 3.76 -16.99
N LEU A 268 11.99 3.26 -16.78
CA LEU A 268 13.13 4.07 -16.33
C LEU A 268 13.54 5.12 -17.38
N LYS A 269 13.52 4.76 -18.67
CA LYS A 269 13.81 5.71 -19.76
C LYS A 269 12.75 6.79 -19.88
N LEU A 270 11.47 6.41 -19.81
CA LEU A 270 10.34 7.33 -19.87
C LEU A 270 10.40 8.35 -18.72
N ARG A 271 10.68 7.88 -17.50
CA ARG A 271 10.84 8.74 -16.31
C ARG A 271 12.03 9.70 -16.39
N ASP A 272 13.17 9.22 -16.91
CA ASP A 272 14.34 10.08 -17.14
C ASP A 272 14.07 11.13 -18.22
N GLU A 273 13.39 10.76 -19.30
CA GLU A 273 12.98 11.70 -20.36
C GLU A 273 11.98 12.74 -19.84
N GLU A 274 10.97 12.31 -19.08
CA GLU A 274 10.01 13.18 -18.40
C GLU A 274 10.70 14.23 -17.54
N ALA A 275 11.63 13.80 -16.69
CA ALA A 275 12.39 14.70 -15.84
C ALA A 275 13.16 15.76 -16.65
N LYS A 276 13.83 15.33 -17.72
CA LYS A 276 14.59 16.23 -18.62
C LYS A 276 13.68 17.21 -19.36
N LEU A 277 12.49 16.79 -19.77
CA LEU A 277 11.50 17.69 -20.38
C LEU A 277 11.09 18.78 -19.40
N LEU A 278 10.80 18.40 -18.15
CA LEU A 278 10.40 19.31 -17.07
C LEU A 278 11.56 20.16 -16.51
N GLY A 279 12.79 19.94 -16.98
CA GLY A 279 13.98 20.72 -16.58
C GLY A 279 14.68 20.24 -15.31
N TYR A 280 14.34 19.04 -14.82
CA TYR A 280 15.02 18.37 -13.71
C TYR A 280 16.17 17.49 -14.22
N LYS A 281 17.10 17.14 -13.34
CA LYS A 281 18.26 16.31 -13.72
C LYS A 281 17.90 14.83 -13.82
N ASN A 282 16.94 14.37 -13.04
CA ASN A 282 16.54 12.98 -12.92
C ASN A 282 15.12 12.89 -12.32
N PHE A 283 14.53 11.71 -12.39
CA PHE A 283 13.15 11.48 -11.93
C PHE A 283 12.99 11.57 -10.41
N ALA A 284 14.04 11.27 -9.64
CA ALA A 284 13.99 11.45 -8.19
C ALA A 284 13.74 12.91 -7.79
N GLU A 285 14.34 13.88 -8.49
CA GLU A 285 14.02 15.31 -8.26
C GLU A 285 12.55 15.63 -8.56
N VAL A 286 11.97 15.08 -9.65
CA VAL A 286 10.53 15.25 -9.98
C VAL A 286 9.66 14.67 -8.87
N SER A 287 9.95 13.43 -8.47
CA SER A 287 9.20 12.68 -7.47
C SER A 287 9.17 13.37 -6.10
N LEU A 288 10.22 14.12 -5.75
CA LEU A 288 10.32 14.82 -4.47
C LEU A 288 9.59 16.16 -4.42
N VAL A 289 9.21 16.76 -5.55
CA VAL A 289 8.51 18.07 -5.58
C VAL A 289 7.23 18.11 -4.72
N PRO A 290 6.37 17.08 -4.71
CA PRO A 290 5.21 17.03 -3.84
C PRO A 290 5.45 16.32 -2.49
N LYS A 291 6.69 16.00 -2.12
CA LYS A 291 7.05 15.26 -0.89
C LYS A 291 7.69 16.19 0.16
N MET A 292 7.90 15.68 1.39
CA MET A 292 8.58 16.39 2.48
C MET A 292 10.09 16.44 2.27
N ALA A 293 10.70 15.34 1.81
CA ALA A 293 12.14 15.28 1.57
C ALA A 293 12.53 16.26 0.45
N GLN A 294 13.64 16.96 0.65
CA GLN A 294 13.99 18.13 -0.16
C GLN A 294 14.94 17.82 -1.31
N SER A 295 15.65 16.68 -1.25
CA SER A 295 16.59 16.28 -2.30
C SER A 295 16.88 14.77 -2.28
N PRO A 296 17.27 14.18 -3.43
CA PRO A 296 17.67 12.76 -3.47
C PRO A 296 18.85 12.46 -2.55
N ASP A 297 19.83 13.36 -2.47
CA ASP A 297 20.99 13.22 -1.58
C ASP A 297 20.59 13.15 -0.10
N GLN A 298 19.59 13.94 0.33
CA GLN A 298 19.07 13.87 1.69
C GLN A 298 18.47 12.50 1.99
N VAL A 299 17.70 11.94 1.06
CA VAL A 299 17.07 10.63 1.20
C VAL A 299 18.13 9.53 1.25
N ILE A 300 19.11 9.55 0.35
CA ILE A 300 20.21 8.57 0.33
C ILE A 300 21.01 8.65 1.63
N ALA A 301 21.37 9.84 2.09
CA ALA A 301 22.11 10.02 3.34
C ALA A 301 21.32 9.50 4.57
N PHE A 302 20.00 9.72 4.60
CA PHE A 302 19.13 9.16 5.63
C PHE A 302 19.15 7.62 5.63
N LEU A 303 18.99 7.00 4.45
CA LEU A 303 18.98 5.54 4.29
C LEU A 303 20.34 4.93 4.66
N GLU A 304 21.45 5.56 4.25
CA GLU A 304 22.80 5.11 4.59
C GLU A 304 23.10 5.22 6.10
N ASP A 305 22.65 6.29 6.76
CA ASP A 305 22.79 6.42 8.23
C ASP A 305 21.97 5.35 8.96
N LEU A 306 20.74 5.08 8.51
CA LEU A 306 19.92 4.00 9.04
C LEU A 306 20.59 2.63 8.85
N ALA A 307 21.14 2.37 7.66
CA ALA A 307 21.90 1.15 7.37
C ALA A 307 23.07 0.98 8.34
N LYS A 308 23.85 2.05 8.54
CA LYS A 308 25.01 2.07 9.42
C LYS A 308 24.63 1.75 10.87
N ARG A 309 23.51 2.28 11.35
CA ARG A 309 23.00 2.01 12.71
C ARG A 309 22.47 0.60 12.87
N ALA A 310 21.79 0.05 11.85
CA ALA A 310 21.23 -1.29 11.88
C ALA A 310 22.26 -2.40 11.70
N ARG A 311 23.39 -2.12 11.01
CA ARG A 311 24.39 -3.12 10.61
C ARG A 311 24.95 -3.96 11.78
N PRO A 312 25.35 -3.40 12.94
CA PRO A 312 25.86 -4.22 14.04
C PRO A 312 24.83 -5.23 14.57
N PHE A 313 23.55 -4.85 14.61
CA PHE A 313 22.47 -5.73 15.03
C PHE A 313 22.20 -6.81 13.98
N ALA A 314 22.19 -6.44 12.71
CA ALA A 314 22.02 -7.38 11.60
C ALA A 314 23.16 -8.41 11.49
N GLU A 315 24.40 -8.00 11.80
CA GLU A 315 25.56 -8.91 11.86
C GLU A 315 25.41 -9.93 13.00
N GLN A 316 24.90 -9.50 14.17
CA GLN A 316 24.59 -10.39 15.29
C GLN A 316 23.47 -11.37 14.93
N ASP A 317 22.38 -10.87 14.35
CA ASP A 317 21.24 -11.66 13.90
C ASP A 317 21.68 -12.78 12.93
N LEU A 318 22.49 -12.43 11.92
CA LEU A 318 22.97 -13.39 10.93
C LEU A 318 23.96 -14.40 11.52
N ALA A 319 24.83 -13.96 12.43
CA ALA A 319 25.78 -14.85 13.10
C ALA A 319 25.05 -15.89 13.97
N GLU A 320 24.04 -15.45 14.72
CA GLU A 320 23.18 -16.33 15.51
C GLU A 320 22.44 -17.33 14.61
N LEU A 321 21.83 -16.84 13.52
CA LEU A 321 21.09 -17.68 12.58
C LEU A 321 21.98 -18.75 11.93
N LYS A 322 23.17 -18.36 11.46
CA LYS A 322 24.14 -19.31 10.85
C LYS A 322 24.61 -20.35 11.85
N LYS A 323 24.90 -19.93 13.09
CA LYS A 323 25.30 -20.85 14.16
C LYS A 323 24.19 -21.85 14.46
N PHE A 324 22.97 -21.37 14.65
CA PHE A 324 21.81 -22.22 14.92
C PHE A 324 21.53 -23.19 13.76
N ALA A 325 21.59 -22.71 12.52
CA ALA A 325 21.39 -23.54 11.33
C ALA A 325 22.42 -24.68 11.26
N LEU A 326 23.69 -24.40 11.57
CA LEU A 326 24.74 -25.43 11.58
C LEU A 326 24.58 -26.42 12.74
N GLU A 327 24.45 -25.92 13.98
CA GLU A 327 24.51 -26.73 15.19
C GLU A 327 23.23 -27.54 15.46
N GLU A 328 22.06 -26.96 15.16
CA GLU A 328 20.76 -27.53 15.55
C GLU A 328 19.98 -28.10 14.35
N LEU A 329 20.17 -27.54 13.14
CA LEU A 329 19.46 -27.97 11.93
C LEU A 329 20.35 -28.78 10.96
N GLY A 330 21.66 -28.85 11.19
CA GLY A 330 22.60 -29.52 10.28
C GLY A 330 22.71 -28.88 8.90
N ILE A 331 22.33 -27.60 8.76
CA ILE A 331 22.44 -26.84 7.52
C ILE A 331 23.84 -26.18 7.49
N GLU A 332 24.80 -26.85 6.85
CA GLU A 332 26.18 -26.35 6.74
C GLU A 332 26.29 -25.03 5.98
N GLU A 333 25.53 -24.91 4.89
CA GLU A 333 25.46 -23.69 4.08
C GLU A 333 24.03 -23.18 4.04
N LEU A 334 23.76 -22.13 4.83
CA LEU A 334 22.47 -21.45 4.88
C LEU A 334 22.21 -20.70 3.56
N LYS A 335 21.22 -21.14 2.79
CA LYS A 335 20.79 -20.51 1.54
C LYS A 335 19.57 -19.61 1.76
N ALA A 336 19.22 -18.81 0.75
CA ALA A 336 18.12 -17.86 0.87
C ALA A 336 16.75 -18.51 1.18
N TRP A 337 16.50 -19.71 0.66
CA TRP A 337 15.30 -20.51 0.96
C TRP A 337 15.34 -21.24 2.32
N ASP A 338 16.47 -21.20 3.02
CA ASP A 338 16.59 -21.74 4.38
C ASP A 338 16.37 -20.67 5.44
N ILE A 339 16.47 -19.38 5.10
CA ILE A 339 16.39 -18.29 6.07
C ILE A 339 15.04 -18.29 6.81
N PRO A 340 13.87 -18.29 6.14
CA PRO A 340 12.61 -18.24 6.88
C PRO A 340 12.43 -19.46 7.79
N TYR A 341 12.81 -20.66 7.32
CA TYR A 341 12.79 -21.89 8.11
C TYR A 341 13.70 -21.84 9.33
N ALA A 342 14.98 -21.48 9.13
CA ALA A 342 15.93 -21.42 10.22
C ALA A 342 15.58 -20.31 11.22
N SER A 343 15.03 -19.19 10.75
CA SER A 343 14.56 -18.10 11.61
C SER A 343 13.37 -18.51 12.46
N GLU A 344 12.38 -19.21 11.89
CA GLU A 344 11.24 -19.75 12.65
C GLU A 344 11.73 -20.72 13.73
N LYS A 345 12.59 -21.68 13.36
CA LYS A 345 13.15 -22.66 14.30
C LYS A 345 14.00 -22.01 15.41
N LEU A 346 14.77 -20.99 15.07
CA LEU A 346 15.54 -20.22 16.05
C LEU A 346 14.61 -19.46 17.01
N GLN A 347 13.57 -18.81 16.48
CA GLN A 347 12.60 -18.09 17.29
C GLN A 347 11.85 -19.03 18.24
N GLU A 348 11.40 -20.18 17.74
CA GLU A 348 10.79 -21.26 18.54
C GLU A 348 11.70 -21.69 19.69
N ARG A 349 12.98 -21.96 19.38
CA ARG A 349 13.97 -22.41 20.36
C ARG A 349 14.27 -21.35 21.42
N ARG A 350 14.42 -20.09 21.00
CA ARG A 350 14.88 -18.98 21.85
C ARG A 350 13.79 -18.48 22.79
N TYR A 351 12.56 -18.36 22.29
CA TYR A 351 11.45 -17.76 23.02
C TYR A 351 10.43 -18.77 23.53
N ALA A 352 10.57 -20.05 23.18
CA ALA A 352 9.71 -21.15 23.61
C ALA A 352 8.22 -20.90 23.30
N PHE A 353 7.92 -20.35 22.12
CA PHE A 353 6.59 -20.30 21.51
C PHE A 353 6.71 -20.50 20.00
N SER A 354 5.66 -20.95 19.33
CA SER A 354 5.60 -20.99 17.85
C SER A 354 4.58 -19.99 17.32
N ALA A 355 4.84 -19.43 16.14
CA ALA A 355 3.86 -18.57 15.46
C ALA A 355 2.52 -19.30 15.24
N GLN A 356 2.57 -20.63 15.09
CA GLN A 356 1.39 -21.49 14.94
C GLN A 356 0.53 -21.58 16.20
N GLU A 357 1.14 -21.66 17.38
CA GLU A 357 0.43 -21.63 18.67
C GLU A 357 -0.29 -20.28 18.83
N VAL A 358 0.42 -19.18 18.56
CA VAL A 358 -0.11 -17.83 18.67
C VAL A 358 -1.28 -17.60 17.70
N LYS A 359 -1.16 -18.07 16.45
CA LYS A 359 -2.19 -17.98 15.41
C LYS A 359 -3.55 -18.54 15.87
N GLN A 360 -3.57 -19.57 16.72
CA GLN A 360 -4.82 -20.16 17.24
C GLN A 360 -5.66 -19.18 18.06
N TYR A 361 -5.05 -18.09 18.56
CA TYR A 361 -5.71 -17.09 19.38
C TYR A 361 -6.23 -15.89 18.61
N PHE A 362 -5.98 -15.78 17.30
CA PHE A 362 -6.44 -14.67 16.47
C PHE A 362 -7.48 -15.07 15.41
N PRO A 363 -8.66 -15.59 15.79
CA PRO A 363 -9.77 -15.69 14.86
C PRO A 363 -10.13 -14.31 14.31
N GLU A 364 -10.30 -14.20 12.99
CA GLU A 364 -10.57 -12.94 12.28
C GLU A 364 -11.62 -12.07 12.96
N HIS A 365 -12.77 -12.65 13.31
CA HIS A 365 -13.88 -11.91 13.91
C HIS A 365 -13.48 -11.26 15.24
N LYS A 366 -12.64 -11.91 16.05
CA LYS A 366 -12.12 -11.35 17.31
C LYS A 366 -11.13 -10.22 17.05
N VAL A 367 -10.27 -10.38 16.04
CA VAL A 367 -9.30 -9.33 15.66
C VAL A 367 -10.03 -8.09 15.18
N VAL A 368 -10.99 -8.25 14.28
CA VAL A 368 -11.78 -7.15 13.72
C VAL A 368 -12.61 -6.45 14.81
N ASP A 369 -13.28 -7.21 15.67
CA ASP A 369 -14.04 -6.64 16.81
C ASP A 369 -13.12 -5.87 17.78
N GLY A 370 -11.94 -6.42 18.07
CA GLY A 370 -10.94 -5.77 18.91
C GLY A 370 -10.41 -4.48 18.29
N LEU A 371 -10.20 -4.45 16.97
CA LEU A 371 -9.70 -3.28 16.23
C LEU A 371 -10.75 -2.18 16.31
N PHE A 372 -12.02 -2.52 16.07
CA PHE A 372 -13.12 -1.58 16.21
C PHE A 372 -13.22 -1.07 17.64
N ARG A 373 -13.11 -1.94 18.65
CA ARG A 373 -13.12 -1.52 20.06
C ARG A 373 -12.02 -0.49 20.35
N LEU A 374 -10.80 -0.70 19.87
CA LEU A 374 -9.71 0.25 20.04
C LEU A 374 -10.05 1.61 19.41
N ILE A 375 -10.48 1.60 18.15
CA ILE A 375 -10.78 2.82 17.38
C ILE A 375 -11.91 3.63 18.01
N GLN A 376 -12.98 2.95 18.41
CA GLN A 376 -14.12 3.56 19.09
C GLN A 376 -13.69 4.26 20.39
N ASN A 377 -12.78 3.63 21.15
CA ASN A 377 -12.23 4.21 22.38
C ASN A 377 -11.29 5.40 22.10
N LEU A 378 -10.33 5.26 21.18
CA LEU A 378 -9.34 6.30 20.88
C LEU A 378 -9.97 7.56 20.29
N PHE A 379 -10.93 7.39 19.38
CA PHE A 379 -11.45 8.50 18.57
C PHE A 379 -12.91 8.86 18.87
N THR A 380 -13.51 8.21 19.87
CA THR A 380 -14.89 8.45 20.33
C THR A 380 -15.87 8.40 19.14
N VAL A 381 -15.86 7.26 18.47
CA VAL A 381 -16.73 6.92 17.33
C VAL A 381 -17.43 5.59 17.58
N GLU A 382 -18.42 5.26 16.78
CA GLU A 382 -19.12 3.96 16.77
C GLU A 382 -18.98 3.33 15.38
N ILE A 383 -18.54 2.08 15.31
CA ILE A 383 -18.45 1.31 14.07
C ILE A 383 -19.56 0.28 14.07
N LYS A 384 -20.37 0.27 13.01
CA LYS A 384 -21.53 -0.61 12.87
C LYS A 384 -21.51 -1.30 11.51
N PRO A 385 -21.93 -2.58 11.42
CA PRO A 385 -22.26 -3.18 10.13
C PRO A 385 -23.27 -2.31 9.37
N ASP A 386 -23.15 -2.28 8.05
CA ASP A 386 -24.03 -1.57 7.14
C ASP A 386 -24.15 -2.36 5.83
N ASP A 387 -25.12 -2.00 4.98
CA ASP A 387 -25.39 -2.70 3.73
C ASP A 387 -24.91 -1.90 2.51
N ALA A 388 -24.22 -2.57 1.59
CA ALA A 388 -23.81 -1.99 0.30
C ALA A 388 -23.73 -3.05 -0.79
N PRO A 389 -23.89 -2.65 -2.07
CA PRO A 389 -23.48 -3.49 -3.19
C PRO A 389 -21.97 -3.80 -3.12
N VAL A 390 -21.61 -5.06 -3.38
CA VAL A 390 -20.23 -5.56 -3.29
C VAL A 390 -19.84 -6.33 -4.54
N TRP A 391 -18.54 -6.35 -4.85
CA TRP A 391 -17.97 -7.08 -6.00
C TRP A 391 -17.72 -8.56 -5.71
N HIS A 392 -17.60 -8.93 -4.43
CA HIS A 392 -17.34 -10.30 -4.01
C HIS A 392 -18.10 -10.61 -2.72
N LYS A 393 -18.56 -11.86 -2.58
CA LYS A 393 -19.38 -12.33 -1.44
C LYS A 393 -18.71 -12.20 -0.07
N ASP A 394 -17.38 -12.13 -0.04
CA ASP A 394 -16.60 -12.06 1.19
C ASP A 394 -16.33 -10.62 1.65
N VAL A 395 -16.74 -9.62 0.85
CA VAL A 395 -16.60 -8.21 1.20
C VAL A 395 -17.63 -7.86 2.25
N ARG A 396 -17.18 -7.26 3.35
CA ARG A 396 -18.04 -6.72 4.41
C ARG A 396 -18.09 -5.21 4.32
N PHE A 397 -19.19 -4.61 4.74
CA PHE A 397 -19.39 -3.16 4.71
C PHE A 397 -19.79 -2.62 6.07
N PHE A 398 -19.25 -1.45 6.41
CA PHE A 398 -19.39 -0.84 7.72
C PHE A 398 -19.54 0.67 7.62
N ARG A 399 -20.16 1.25 8.64
CA ARG A 399 -20.29 2.69 8.83
C ARG A 399 -19.68 3.14 10.15
N ILE A 400 -19.16 4.36 10.15
CA ILE A 400 -18.61 5.06 11.31
C ILE A 400 -19.54 6.21 11.66
N GLU A 401 -20.02 6.23 12.90
CA GLU A 401 -20.88 7.28 13.44
C GLU A 401 -20.18 8.02 14.58
N ARG A 402 -20.51 9.31 14.74
CA ARG A 402 -20.18 10.11 15.92
C ARG A 402 -21.43 10.81 16.40
N ASN A 403 -21.82 10.55 17.65
CA ASN A 403 -23.06 11.08 18.24
C ASN A 403 -24.30 10.77 17.39
N GLY A 404 -24.38 9.56 16.83
CA GLY A 404 -25.45 9.13 15.93
C GLY A 404 -25.44 9.75 14.53
N LYS A 405 -24.44 10.57 14.18
CA LYS A 405 -24.27 11.11 12.82
C LYS A 405 -23.25 10.29 12.05
N LEU A 406 -23.58 9.88 10.83
CA LEU A 406 -22.66 9.24 9.90
C LEU A 406 -21.48 10.18 9.57
N ILE A 407 -20.25 9.69 9.72
CA ILE A 407 -19.03 10.44 9.41
C ILE A 407 -18.12 9.76 8.39
N GLY A 408 -18.26 8.46 8.14
CA GLY A 408 -17.47 7.72 7.14
C GLY A 408 -17.98 6.29 6.99
N GLN A 409 -17.58 5.60 5.93
CA GLN A 409 -17.93 4.20 5.67
C GLN A 409 -16.75 3.46 5.02
N PHE A 410 -16.73 2.13 5.08
CA PHE A 410 -15.68 1.36 4.43
C PHE A 410 -16.11 -0.05 4.03
N TYR A 411 -15.48 -0.53 2.95
CA TYR A 411 -15.48 -1.92 2.53
C TYR A 411 -14.27 -2.63 3.10
N LEU A 412 -14.43 -3.88 3.53
CA LEU A 412 -13.39 -4.73 4.08
C LEU A 412 -13.28 -6.03 3.27
N ASP A 413 -12.18 -6.20 2.55
CA ASP A 413 -11.91 -7.34 1.64
C ASP A 413 -10.58 -8.02 1.99
N LEU A 414 -10.65 -9.07 2.81
CA LEU A 414 -9.48 -9.58 3.54
C LEU A 414 -8.71 -10.70 2.85
N TYR A 415 -9.35 -11.51 1.99
CA TYR A 415 -8.77 -12.80 1.59
C TYR A 415 -8.05 -12.75 0.24
N ALA A 416 -7.00 -13.55 0.13
CA ALA A 416 -6.31 -13.83 -1.12
C ALA A 416 -7.17 -14.68 -2.06
N ARG A 417 -7.14 -14.39 -3.37
CA ARG A 417 -7.85 -15.16 -4.40
C ARG A 417 -7.24 -14.91 -5.79
N ALA A 418 -7.53 -15.81 -6.73
CA ALA A 418 -7.25 -15.58 -8.14
C ALA A 418 -7.99 -14.33 -8.65
N GLY A 419 -7.33 -13.53 -9.49
CA GLY A 419 -7.86 -12.26 -9.99
C GLY A 419 -7.79 -11.09 -9.00
N LYS A 420 -7.17 -11.25 -7.83
CA LYS A 420 -6.87 -10.16 -6.89
C LYS A 420 -5.37 -9.89 -6.85
N SER A 421 -4.98 -8.63 -6.99
CA SER A 421 -3.61 -8.16 -6.80
C SER A 421 -3.08 -8.55 -5.41
N GLY A 422 -1.80 -8.93 -5.33
CA GLY A 422 -1.15 -9.30 -4.07
C GLY A 422 -0.85 -8.10 -3.18
N GLY A 423 -0.53 -8.35 -1.91
CA GLY A 423 -0.21 -7.32 -0.92
C GLY A 423 -1.41 -6.90 -0.05
N ALA A 424 -1.35 -5.72 0.52
CA ALA A 424 -2.45 -5.07 1.21
C ALA A 424 -2.42 -3.58 0.84
N TRP A 425 -3.57 -2.94 0.79
CA TRP A 425 -3.69 -1.52 0.50
C TRP A 425 -5.03 -0.96 0.97
N MET A 426 -5.03 0.36 1.19
CA MET A 426 -6.20 1.19 1.32
C MET A 426 -6.35 2.05 0.06
N ASP A 427 -7.58 2.25 -0.38
CA ASP A 427 -7.90 3.14 -1.49
C ASP A 427 -9.23 3.87 -1.18
N ASP A 428 -9.48 5.01 -1.81
CA ASP A 428 -10.70 5.77 -1.59
C ASP A 428 -11.78 5.50 -2.65
N ALA A 429 -13.01 5.27 -2.19
CA ALA A 429 -14.18 5.14 -3.05
C ALA A 429 -14.81 6.51 -3.38
N ARG A 430 -14.71 7.44 -2.41
CA ARG A 430 -15.00 8.87 -2.54
C ARG A 430 -14.43 9.63 -1.34
N GLY A 431 -14.03 10.88 -1.56
CA GLY A 431 -13.59 11.82 -0.52
C GLY A 431 -14.73 12.48 0.26
N ARG A 432 -14.39 13.04 1.44
CA ARG A 432 -15.31 13.91 2.20
C ARG A 432 -15.43 15.26 1.51
N ARG A 433 -16.65 15.76 1.37
CA ARG A 433 -16.94 17.08 0.79
C ARG A 433 -18.15 17.74 1.45
N ALA A 434 -18.17 19.06 1.60
CA ALA A 434 -19.41 19.78 1.90
C ALA A 434 -19.97 20.47 0.64
N GLU A 435 -21.26 20.25 0.39
CA GLU A 435 -22.04 20.93 -0.64
C GLU A 435 -23.25 21.59 0.03
N GLU A 436 -23.26 22.92 0.08
CA GLU A 436 -24.33 23.71 0.70
C GLU A 436 -24.70 23.21 2.12
N GLU A 437 -25.85 22.55 2.28
CA GLU A 437 -26.37 22.02 3.55
C GLU A 437 -26.07 20.53 3.78
N LYS A 438 -25.40 19.84 2.84
CA LYS A 438 -25.13 18.40 2.90
C LYS A 438 -23.62 18.11 2.91
N VAL A 439 -23.20 17.20 3.77
CA VAL A 439 -21.84 16.67 3.77
C VAL A 439 -21.85 15.30 3.09
N GLN A 440 -21.12 15.17 1.98
CA GLN A 440 -20.71 13.89 1.44
C GLN A 440 -19.69 13.26 2.40
N THR A 441 -20.01 12.09 2.94
CA THR A 441 -19.11 11.35 3.82
C THR A 441 -18.09 10.55 3.00
N PRO A 442 -16.84 10.44 3.47
CA PRO A 442 -15.80 9.65 2.82
C PRO A 442 -16.14 8.15 2.88
N VAL A 443 -15.70 7.41 1.87
CA VAL A 443 -15.82 5.94 1.81
C VAL A 443 -14.47 5.35 1.41
N ALA A 444 -14.00 4.32 2.14
CA ALA A 444 -12.72 3.65 1.90
C ALA A 444 -12.89 2.19 1.42
N TYR A 445 -11.92 1.70 0.67
CA TYR A 445 -11.66 0.28 0.44
C TYR A 445 -10.48 -0.14 1.32
N LEU A 446 -10.64 -1.19 2.12
CA LEU A 446 -9.57 -1.81 2.91
C LEU A 446 -9.35 -3.21 2.40
N THR A 447 -8.20 -3.45 1.76
CA THR A 447 -7.93 -4.67 1.01
C THR A 447 -6.69 -5.38 1.54
N CYS A 448 -6.82 -6.68 1.84
CA CYS A 448 -5.71 -7.53 2.29
C CYS A 448 -5.67 -8.85 1.51
N ASN A 449 -4.64 -9.66 1.73
CA ASN A 449 -4.48 -10.98 1.10
C ASN A 449 -4.20 -12.07 2.13
N PHE A 450 -5.07 -12.19 3.12
CA PHE A 450 -4.99 -13.15 4.21
C PHE A 450 -5.51 -14.54 3.80
N THR A 451 -5.26 -15.52 4.66
CA THR A 451 -5.75 -16.90 4.50
C THR A 451 -7.29 -16.92 4.44
N GLU A 452 -7.88 -17.64 3.48
CA GLU A 452 -9.34 -17.81 3.39
C GLU A 452 -9.88 -18.73 4.52
N PRO A 453 -11.16 -18.57 4.94
CA PRO A 453 -11.81 -19.50 5.86
C PRO A 453 -11.82 -20.92 5.29
N ALA A 454 -11.39 -21.90 6.09
CA ALA A 454 -11.39 -23.30 5.68
C ALA A 454 -12.76 -23.96 5.93
N VAL A 455 -13.10 -24.97 5.14
CA VAL A 455 -14.23 -25.87 5.43
C VAL A 455 -13.68 -27.22 5.88
N ALA A 456 -13.96 -27.59 7.12
CA ALA A 456 -13.59 -28.88 7.69
C ALA A 456 -14.87 -29.65 8.07
N ASP A 457 -15.05 -30.86 7.55
CA ASP A 457 -16.22 -31.72 7.79
C ASP A 457 -17.58 -31.02 7.54
N GLY A 458 -17.64 -30.12 6.56
CA GLY A 458 -18.84 -29.34 6.23
C GLY A 458 -19.11 -28.15 7.16
N VAL A 459 -18.20 -27.86 8.09
CA VAL A 459 -18.25 -26.71 9.00
C VAL A 459 -17.22 -25.66 8.57
N VAL A 460 -17.66 -24.42 8.37
CA VAL A 460 -16.78 -23.29 8.11
C VAL A 460 -16.02 -22.95 9.39
N GLN A 461 -14.70 -23.05 9.34
CA GLN A 461 -13.80 -22.58 10.38
C GLN A 461 -13.48 -21.10 10.11
N PRO A 462 -13.40 -20.24 11.13
CA PRO A 462 -12.99 -18.85 10.92
C PRO A 462 -11.57 -18.81 10.34
N SER A 463 -11.27 -17.79 9.53
CA SER A 463 -9.88 -17.49 9.21
C SER A 463 -9.13 -17.15 10.50
N LEU A 464 -7.90 -17.67 10.61
CA LEU A 464 -7.00 -17.42 11.72
C LEU A 464 -5.86 -16.57 11.21
N PHE A 465 -5.60 -15.45 11.88
CA PHE A 465 -4.54 -14.53 11.50
C PHE A 465 -3.25 -14.84 12.23
N THR A 466 -2.15 -14.81 11.49
CA THR A 466 -0.83 -14.59 12.07
C THR A 466 -0.77 -13.19 12.70
N HIS A 467 0.18 -12.97 13.61
CA HIS A 467 0.35 -11.63 14.21
C HIS A 467 0.73 -10.57 13.16
N ASP A 468 1.49 -10.95 12.12
CA ASP A 468 1.79 -10.07 10.99
C ASP A 468 0.54 -9.68 10.18
N GLU A 469 -0.41 -10.60 9.99
CA GLU A 469 -1.71 -10.27 9.37
C GLU A 469 -2.53 -9.32 10.26
N VAL A 470 -2.44 -9.45 11.60
CA VAL A 470 -3.05 -8.48 12.53
C VAL A 470 -2.40 -7.10 12.37
N ILE A 471 -1.07 -7.01 12.32
CA ILE A 471 -0.34 -5.76 12.09
C ILE A 471 -0.73 -5.13 10.75
N THR A 472 -0.78 -5.94 9.69
CA THR A 472 -1.18 -5.51 8.34
C THR A 472 -2.61 -4.94 8.35
N LEU A 473 -3.55 -5.60 9.04
CA LEU A 473 -4.92 -5.09 9.15
C LEU A 473 -4.96 -3.71 9.84
N PHE A 474 -4.16 -3.50 10.89
CA PHE A 474 -4.06 -2.21 11.56
C PHE A 474 -3.41 -1.14 10.69
N HIS A 475 -2.39 -1.51 9.92
CA HIS A 475 -1.73 -0.66 8.95
C HIS A 475 -2.75 -0.08 7.95
N GLU A 476 -3.50 -0.95 7.26
CA GLU A 476 -4.51 -0.50 6.30
C GLU A 476 -5.60 0.33 6.96
N PHE A 477 -6.02 -0.05 8.17
CA PHE A 477 -7.03 0.71 8.90
C PHE A 477 -6.52 2.09 9.31
N GLY A 478 -5.22 2.28 9.54
CA GLY A 478 -4.63 3.60 9.80
C GLY A 478 -4.75 4.55 8.61
N HIS A 479 -4.50 4.07 7.38
CA HIS A 479 -4.83 4.83 6.16
C HIS A 479 -6.34 5.11 6.08
N GLY A 480 -7.17 4.10 6.34
CA GLY A 480 -8.62 4.21 6.38
C GLY A 480 -9.10 5.30 7.35
N LEU A 481 -8.51 5.39 8.54
CA LEU A 481 -8.83 6.41 9.54
C LEU A 481 -8.43 7.80 9.09
N HIS A 482 -7.28 7.95 8.43
CA HIS A 482 -6.84 9.24 7.89
C HIS A 482 -7.84 9.77 6.85
N HIS A 483 -8.35 8.88 5.99
CA HIS A 483 -9.39 9.21 5.03
C HIS A 483 -10.75 9.48 5.69
N MET A 484 -11.21 8.56 6.54
CA MET A 484 -12.58 8.56 7.05
C MET A 484 -12.85 9.55 8.17
N LEU A 485 -11.83 9.95 8.94
CA LEU A 485 -11.97 10.87 10.07
C LEU A 485 -11.57 12.32 9.73
N THR A 486 -11.27 12.60 8.46
CA THR A 486 -11.03 13.96 7.97
C THR A 486 -12.19 14.90 8.29
N GLN A 487 -11.88 16.14 8.62
CA GLN A 487 -12.86 17.24 8.75
C GLN A 487 -12.69 18.30 7.66
N VAL A 488 -11.87 18.00 6.64
CA VAL A 488 -11.67 18.87 5.48
C VAL A 488 -12.82 18.69 4.49
N ASP A 489 -13.43 19.80 4.08
CA ASP A 489 -14.62 19.84 3.21
C ASP A 489 -14.28 19.97 1.72
N GLU A 490 -13.02 20.20 1.37
CA GLU A 490 -12.55 20.45 0.00
C GLU A 490 -11.83 19.22 -0.54
N LEU A 491 -12.34 18.60 -1.61
CA LEU A 491 -11.91 17.28 -2.10
C LEU A 491 -10.41 17.21 -2.37
N GLY A 492 -9.85 18.21 -3.03
CA GLY A 492 -8.43 18.24 -3.42
C GLY A 492 -7.43 18.17 -2.25
N VAL A 493 -7.87 18.34 -1.00
CA VAL A 493 -7.03 18.18 0.21
C VAL A 493 -7.73 17.41 1.34
N SER A 494 -8.77 16.64 1.01
CA SER A 494 -9.58 15.91 1.98
C SER A 494 -9.11 14.48 2.17
N GLY A 495 -9.06 14.02 3.43
CA GLY A 495 -8.60 12.66 3.72
C GLY A 495 -7.11 12.55 3.43
N ILE A 496 -6.73 11.59 2.60
CA ILE A 496 -5.33 11.41 2.18
C ILE A 496 -4.93 12.29 0.98
N SER A 497 -5.90 12.92 0.30
CA SER A 497 -5.62 13.80 -0.84
C SER A 497 -4.76 14.99 -0.44
N GLY A 498 -3.75 15.29 -1.26
CA GLY A 498 -2.85 16.43 -1.05
C GLY A 498 -1.86 16.30 0.11
N VAL A 499 -1.84 15.16 0.81
CA VAL A 499 -0.82 14.82 1.81
C VAL A 499 0.48 14.43 1.10
N GLU A 500 1.62 14.90 1.62
CA GLU A 500 2.93 14.52 1.10
C GLU A 500 3.15 12.98 1.20
N TRP A 501 3.63 12.36 0.11
CA TRP A 501 3.68 10.89 -0.01
C TRP A 501 4.64 10.20 0.96
N ASP A 502 5.64 10.90 1.48
CA ASP A 502 6.55 10.42 2.55
C ASP A 502 6.02 10.69 3.97
N ALA A 503 4.78 11.17 4.09
CA ALA A 503 4.02 11.24 5.33
C ALA A 503 2.75 10.36 5.32
N VAL A 504 2.29 9.87 4.16
CA VAL A 504 1.02 9.13 4.06
C VAL A 504 1.01 7.84 4.90
N GLU A 505 2.19 7.27 5.13
CA GLU A 505 2.44 6.06 5.93
C GLU A 505 2.48 6.32 7.46
N LEU A 506 2.41 7.59 7.89
CA LEU A 506 2.43 7.92 9.32
C LEU A 506 1.22 7.30 10.04
N PRO A 507 -0.05 7.50 9.60
CA PRO A 507 -1.20 6.95 10.30
C PRO A 507 -1.31 5.43 10.25
N SER A 508 -0.88 4.80 9.17
CA SER A 508 -0.86 3.34 9.01
C SER A 508 0.10 2.70 10.00
N GLN A 509 1.38 3.07 9.95
CA GLN A 509 2.40 2.54 10.86
C GLN A 509 2.19 2.93 12.32
N PHE A 510 1.56 4.08 12.58
CA PHE A 510 1.18 4.46 13.94
C PHE A 510 0.25 3.43 14.58
N MET A 511 -0.74 2.93 13.83
CA MET A 511 -1.71 1.96 14.34
C MET A 511 -1.08 0.61 14.68
N GLU A 512 -0.04 0.18 13.95
CA GLU A 512 0.67 -1.09 14.17
C GLU A 512 1.22 -1.24 15.61
N ASN A 513 1.58 -0.13 16.24
CA ASN A 513 2.14 -0.14 17.60
C ASN A 513 1.13 -0.68 18.63
N PHE A 514 -0.17 -0.47 18.44
CA PHE A 514 -1.20 -0.99 19.34
C PHE A 514 -1.33 -2.52 19.30
N CYS A 515 -0.83 -3.18 18.25
CA CYS A 515 -0.78 -4.64 18.17
C CYS A 515 0.21 -5.26 19.16
N TRP A 516 0.99 -4.44 19.88
CA TRP A 516 1.94 -4.88 20.89
C TRP A 516 1.53 -4.50 22.32
N GLU A 517 0.41 -3.81 22.52
CA GLU A 517 -0.10 -3.42 23.84
C GLU A 517 -1.01 -4.50 24.43
N TRP A 518 -0.71 -4.99 25.63
CA TRP A 518 -1.51 -6.03 26.29
C TRP A 518 -2.99 -5.63 26.42
N GLU A 519 -3.24 -4.39 26.84
CA GLU A 519 -4.59 -3.85 27.08
C GLU A 519 -5.41 -3.67 25.79
N VAL A 520 -4.76 -3.81 24.63
CA VAL A 520 -5.42 -3.87 23.32
C VAL A 520 -5.59 -5.33 22.92
N LEU A 521 -4.48 -6.05 22.88
CA LEU A 521 -4.38 -7.40 22.33
C LEU A 521 -5.22 -8.43 23.08
N GLU A 522 -5.38 -8.30 24.40
CA GLU A 522 -6.22 -9.21 25.20
C GLU A 522 -7.68 -9.22 24.74
N HIS A 523 -8.17 -8.12 24.16
CA HIS A 523 -9.53 -8.00 23.63
C HIS A 523 -9.68 -8.44 22.18
N MET A 524 -8.59 -8.84 21.53
CA MET A 524 -8.56 -9.31 20.14
C MET A 524 -8.35 -10.82 20.05
N THR A 525 -8.26 -11.50 21.20
CA THR A 525 -7.84 -12.89 21.26
C THR A 525 -8.90 -13.83 21.81
N SER A 526 -8.94 -15.03 21.26
CA SER A 526 -9.75 -16.16 21.72
C SER A 526 -9.23 -17.42 21.05
N HIS A 527 -8.83 -18.44 21.80
CA HIS A 527 -8.38 -19.70 21.21
C HIS A 527 -9.53 -20.33 20.40
N VAL A 528 -9.26 -20.69 19.15
CA VAL A 528 -10.27 -21.17 18.19
C VAL A 528 -11.08 -22.37 18.71
N THR A 529 -10.46 -23.27 19.48
CA THR A 529 -11.14 -24.47 20.02
C THR A 529 -11.74 -24.28 21.40
N THR A 530 -11.08 -23.54 22.29
CA THR A 530 -11.45 -23.52 23.73
C THR A 530 -12.16 -22.24 24.13
N GLY A 531 -12.05 -21.17 23.34
CA GLY A 531 -12.58 -19.85 23.68
C GLY A 531 -11.76 -19.07 24.71
N GLU A 532 -10.68 -19.65 25.24
CA GLU A 532 -9.83 -19.00 26.26
C GLU A 532 -9.03 -17.85 25.65
N PRO A 533 -8.81 -16.74 26.39
CA PRO A 533 -8.00 -15.62 25.90
C PRO A 533 -6.53 -16.03 25.76
N LEU A 534 -5.74 -15.23 25.03
CA LEU A 534 -4.30 -15.44 24.93
C LEU A 534 -3.66 -15.42 26.34
N PRO A 535 -2.94 -16.48 26.76
CA PRO A 535 -2.28 -16.47 28.06
C PRO A 535 -1.23 -15.35 28.14
N ARG A 536 -1.21 -14.63 29.27
CA ARG A 536 -0.23 -13.55 29.49
C ARG A 536 1.22 -14.02 29.28
N ALA A 537 1.54 -15.22 29.74
CA ALA A 537 2.87 -15.80 29.56
C ALA A 537 3.24 -16.05 28.08
N LEU A 538 2.26 -16.33 27.21
CA LEU A 538 2.49 -16.47 25.77
C LEU A 538 2.69 -15.09 25.12
N TYR A 539 1.88 -14.10 25.50
CA TYR A 539 2.08 -12.71 25.09
C TYR A 539 3.47 -12.17 25.49
N ASP A 540 3.92 -12.40 26.73
CA ASP A 540 5.23 -11.91 27.18
C ASP A 540 6.38 -12.52 26.34
N LYS A 541 6.22 -13.75 25.84
CA LYS A 541 7.16 -14.37 24.89
C LYS A 541 7.11 -13.73 23.51
N MET A 542 5.91 -13.44 22.99
CA MET A 542 5.75 -12.70 21.74
C MET A 542 6.44 -11.33 21.83
N LEU A 543 6.21 -10.61 22.93
CA LEU A 543 6.80 -9.29 23.16
C LEU A 543 8.34 -9.37 23.26
N ALA A 544 8.88 -10.40 23.91
CA ALA A 544 10.32 -10.65 23.96
C ALA A 544 10.92 -10.93 22.56
N ALA A 545 10.11 -11.46 21.64
CA ALA A 545 10.48 -11.73 20.26
C ALA A 545 10.12 -10.61 19.26
N LYS A 546 9.48 -9.51 19.73
CA LYS A 546 9.06 -8.37 18.88
C LYS A 546 10.18 -7.87 17.96
N ASN A 547 11.39 -7.77 18.51
CA ASN A 547 12.56 -7.24 17.82
C ASN A 547 13.49 -8.33 17.28
N PHE A 548 12.99 -9.56 17.14
CA PHE A 548 13.77 -10.66 16.59
C PHE A 548 14.15 -10.36 15.14
N GLN A 549 15.46 -10.32 14.88
CA GLN A 549 16.04 -10.05 13.56
C GLN A 549 15.70 -8.68 12.94
N SER A 550 15.31 -7.68 13.75
CA SER A 550 15.00 -6.33 13.26
C SER A 550 16.18 -5.64 12.56
N GLY A 551 17.42 -6.01 12.88
CA GLY A 551 18.59 -5.52 12.17
C GLY A 551 18.61 -5.99 10.71
N LEU A 552 18.43 -7.29 10.48
CA LEU A 552 18.35 -7.87 9.12
C LEU A 552 17.15 -7.31 8.33
N GLN A 553 15.98 -7.21 8.97
CA GLN A 553 14.77 -6.66 8.35
C GLN A 553 14.97 -5.19 7.94
N THR A 554 15.61 -4.39 8.79
CA THR A 554 15.91 -2.97 8.49
C THR A 554 16.85 -2.85 7.30
N LEU A 555 17.93 -3.63 7.24
CA LEU A 555 18.84 -3.61 6.09
C LEU A 555 18.15 -4.02 4.78
N ARG A 556 17.18 -4.95 4.83
CA ARG A 556 16.38 -5.34 3.66
C ARG A 556 15.50 -4.19 3.15
N GLN A 557 14.83 -3.46 4.04
CA GLN A 557 14.04 -2.28 3.64
C GLN A 557 14.91 -1.15 3.09
N VAL A 558 16.12 -0.98 3.66
CA VAL A 558 17.11 -0.04 3.13
C VAL A 558 17.61 -0.45 1.75
N GLU A 559 17.88 -1.75 1.50
CA GLU A 559 18.24 -2.26 0.18
C GLU A 559 17.20 -1.90 -0.89
N PHE A 560 15.91 -2.12 -0.60
CA PHE A 560 14.82 -1.76 -1.52
C PHE A 560 14.73 -0.26 -1.78
N SER A 561 14.86 0.54 -0.73
CA SER A 561 14.79 2.00 -0.83
C SER A 561 15.98 2.58 -1.61
N LEU A 562 17.19 2.06 -1.38
CA LEU A 562 18.39 2.48 -2.10
C LEU A 562 18.38 2.02 -3.56
N LEU A 563 17.89 0.81 -3.86
CA LEU A 563 17.69 0.41 -5.25
C LEU A 563 16.78 1.41 -5.96
N ASP A 564 15.60 1.67 -5.40
CA ASP A 564 14.64 2.61 -5.98
C ASP A 564 15.26 3.99 -6.24
N MET A 565 15.94 4.55 -5.23
CA MET A 565 16.59 5.85 -5.37
C MET A 565 17.66 5.84 -6.45
N HIS A 566 18.56 4.85 -6.49
CA HIS A 566 19.61 4.78 -7.50
C HIS A 566 19.06 4.59 -8.92
N LEU A 567 17.99 3.82 -9.10
CA LEU A 567 17.35 3.66 -10.40
C LEU A 567 16.75 4.97 -10.95
N HIS A 568 16.38 5.90 -10.08
CA HIS A 568 15.74 7.16 -10.47
C HIS A 568 16.61 8.41 -10.26
N TYR A 569 17.80 8.27 -9.66
CA TYR A 569 18.72 9.36 -9.36
C TYR A 569 19.96 9.37 -10.26
N ASP A 570 20.68 8.25 -10.34
CA ASP A 570 22.01 8.15 -10.98
C ASP A 570 22.17 6.98 -11.96
N TYR A 571 21.09 6.25 -12.24
CA TYR A 571 21.05 5.23 -13.29
C TYR A 571 20.92 5.85 -14.69
N ASP A 572 21.73 5.34 -15.62
CA ASP A 572 21.68 5.72 -17.04
C ASP A 572 21.57 4.47 -17.91
N ALA A 573 20.38 4.27 -18.49
CA ALA A 573 20.07 3.14 -19.36
C ALA A 573 20.90 3.10 -20.66
N SER A 574 21.55 4.20 -21.05
CA SER A 574 22.41 4.27 -22.25
C SER A 574 23.80 3.66 -22.04
N THR A 575 24.24 3.52 -20.78
CA THR A 575 25.57 2.98 -20.44
C THR A 575 25.70 1.47 -20.63
N GLY A 576 24.57 0.77 -20.83
CA GLY A 576 24.51 -0.69 -20.84
C GLY A 576 24.55 -1.32 -19.45
N LYS A 577 24.61 -0.52 -18.37
CA LYS A 577 24.45 -1.01 -17.00
C LYS A 577 23.03 -1.55 -16.82
N THR A 578 22.90 -2.76 -16.29
CA THR A 578 21.59 -3.38 -16.07
C THR A 578 21.05 -3.04 -14.69
N VAL A 579 19.72 -3.13 -14.53
CA VAL A 579 19.07 -3.00 -13.22
C VAL A 579 19.58 -4.04 -12.22
N GLN A 580 19.90 -5.26 -12.69
CA GLN A 580 20.53 -6.29 -11.87
C GLN A 580 21.89 -5.83 -11.31
N GLN A 581 22.71 -5.18 -12.13
CA GLN A 581 24.00 -4.65 -11.67
C GLN A 581 23.83 -3.54 -10.64
N VAL A 582 22.82 -2.67 -10.77
CA VAL A 582 22.52 -1.63 -9.77
C VAL A 582 22.21 -2.26 -8.41
N ILE A 583 21.33 -3.26 -8.35
CA ILE A 583 21.05 -3.91 -7.07
C ILE A 583 22.27 -4.67 -6.53
N ASP A 584 23.05 -5.33 -7.39
CA ASP A 584 24.23 -6.06 -6.93
C ASP A 584 25.25 -5.10 -6.27
N GLU A 585 25.38 -3.87 -6.77
CA GLU A 585 26.19 -2.81 -6.16
C GLU A 585 25.63 -2.33 -4.81
N VAL A 586 24.31 -2.14 -4.70
CA VAL A 586 23.66 -1.80 -3.42
C VAL A 586 23.89 -2.92 -2.40
N ARG A 587 23.67 -4.18 -2.82
CA ARG A 587 23.88 -5.37 -1.97
C ARG A 587 25.32 -5.49 -1.50
N ALA A 588 26.30 -5.25 -2.37
CA ALA A 588 27.71 -5.30 -2.03
C ALA A 588 28.08 -4.33 -0.89
N LYS A 589 27.34 -3.22 -0.73
CA LYS A 589 27.57 -2.23 0.33
C LYS A 589 26.77 -2.51 1.60
N PHE A 590 25.49 -2.89 1.47
CA PHE A 590 24.54 -2.86 2.58
C PHE A 590 23.97 -4.22 2.97
N ALA A 591 23.93 -5.20 2.07
CA ALA A 591 23.32 -6.49 2.34
C ALA A 591 24.28 -7.44 3.08
N LEU A 592 23.78 -8.12 4.10
CA LEU A 592 24.49 -9.23 4.76
C LEU A 592 24.10 -10.60 4.19
N ILE A 593 22.95 -10.65 3.53
CA ILE A 593 22.40 -11.84 2.89
C ILE A 593 22.32 -11.53 1.40
N VAL A 594 23.11 -12.25 0.61
CA VAL A 594 23.12 -12.10 -0.85
C VAL A 594 22.23 -13.19 -1.45
N PRO A 595 21.12 -12.83 -2.13
CA PRO A 595 20.27 -13.80 -2.80
C PRO A 595 21.01 -14.52 -3.93
N PRO A 596 20.53 -15.70 -4.38
CA PRO A 596 21.09 -16.39 -5.53
C PRO A 596 21.08 -15.53 -6.80
N ALA A 597 22.04 -15.75 -7.70
CA ALA A 597 22.18 -14.96 -8.94
C ALA A 597 20.97 -15.01 -9.89
N PHE A 598 20.09 -16.01 -9.74
CA PHE A 598 18.84 -16.11 -10.50
C PHE A 598 17.73 -15.21 -9.93
N ASN A 599 17.89 -14.62 -8.75
CA ASN A 599 16.86 -13.78 -8.13
C ASN A 599 16.56 -12.55 -9.01
N ARG A 600 15.26 -12.32 -9.26
CA ARG A 600 14.72 -11.23 -10.08
C ARG A 600 13.60 -10.50 -9.35
N PHE A 601 13.76 -10.27 -8.05
CA PHE A 601 12.70 -9.64 -7.25
C PHE A 601 12.22 -8.30 -7.86
N GLN A 602 13.11 -7.53 -8.50
CA GLN A 602 12.81 -6.26 -9.17
C GLN A 602 11.73 -6.39 -10.26
N ASN A 603 11.66 -7.55 -10.93
CA ASN A 603 10.64 -7.86 -11.95
C ASN A 603 9.23 -8.01 -11.38
N SER A 604 9.11 -8.07 -10.06
CA SER A 604 7.84 -8.10 -9.33
C SER A 604 7.70 -6.97 -8.30
N PHE A 605 8.57 -5.95 -8.36
CA PHE A 605 8.55 -4.84 -7.43
C PHE A 605 7.49 -3.80 -7.81
N GLY A 606 6.21 -4.20 -7.66
CA GLY A 606 5.04 -3.41 -8.07
C GLY A 606 4.99 -2.01 -7.48
N HIS A 607 5.48 -1.81 -6.25
CA HIS A 607 5.50 -0.50 -5.59
C HIS A 607 6.09 0.62 -6.45
N ILE A 608 7.20 0.35 -7.16
CA ILE A 608 7.95 1.38 -7.91
C ILE A 608 7.72 1.32 -9.42
N PHE A 609 7.16 0.23 -9.95
CA PHE A 609 6.93 0.07 -11.40
C PHE A 609 5.46 0.08 -11.81
N ALA A 610 4.54 -0.21 -10.88
CA ALA A 610 3.09 -0.23 -11.11
C ALA A 610 2.30 0.40 -9.94
N GLY A 611 2.96 1.16 -9.08
CA GLY A 611 2.39 1.84 -7.93
C GLY A 611 3.00 3.22 -7.71
N GLY A 612 2.60 3.90 -6.63
CA GLY A 612 2.95 5.30 -6.36
C GLY A 612 4.34 5.57 -5.76
N TYR A 613 5.21 4.55 -5.63
CA TYR A 613 6.46 4.64 -4.84
C TYR A 613 7.72 4.78 -5.69
N ALA A 614 7.64 5.14 -6.97
CA ALA A 614 8.82 5.39 -7.80
C ALA A 614 9.63 6.60 -7.26
N ALA A 615 10.90 6.38 -6.94
CA ALA A 615 11.72 7.32 -6.16
C ALA A 615 11.01 7.77 -4.87
N GLY A 616 10.42 6.80 -4.18
CA GLY A 616 9.49 7.01 -3.08
C GLY A 616 9.36 5.82 -2.15
N TYR A 617 10.02 4.68 -2.40
CA TYR A 617 9.93 3.52 -1.49
C TYR A 617 10.55 3.82 -0.12
N TYR A 618 11.46 4.81 -0.05
CA TYR A 618 12.00 5.34 1.20
C TYR A 618 10.91 5.89 2.14
N SER A 619 9.73 6.27 1.61
CA SER A 619 8.58 6.77 2.38
C SER A 619 8.22 5.87 3.54
N TYR A 620 8.34 4.54 3.41
CA TYR A 620 8.08 3.62 4.52
C TYR A 620 8.99 3.87 5.71
N LYS A 621 10.31 4.00 5.51
CA LYS A 621 11.26 4.26 6.61
C LYS A 621 11.24 5.71 7.07
N TRP A 622 10.94 6.64 6.16
CA TRP A 622 10.79 8.06 6.51
C TRP A 622 9.60 8.29 7.42
N ALA A 623 8.44 7.73 7.06
CA ALA A 623 7.25 7.79 7.88
C ALA A 623 7.34 6.94 9.14
N GLU A 624 8.15 5.88 9.16
CA GLU A 624 8.35 5.07 10.38
C GLU A 624 9.02 5.88 11.49
N VAL A 625 9.89 6.84 11.12
CA VAL A 625 10.43 7.84 12.06
C VAL A 625 9.30 8.70 12.63
N LEU A 626 8.41 9.19 11.77
CA LEU A 626 7.26 9.98 12.20
C LEU A 626 6.34 9.16 13.11
N SER A 627 6.01 7.93 12.73
CA SER A 627 5.03 7.11 13.43
C SER A 627 5.54 6.61 14.77
N ALA A 628 6.80 6.16 14.85
CA ALA A 628 7.44 5.77 16.10
C ALA A 628 7.52 6.95 17.08
N ASP A 629 7.88 8.15 16.61
CA ASP A 629 7.97 9.33 17.45
C ASP A 629 6.59 9.90 17.83
N ALA A 630 5.60 9.76 16.95
CA ALA A 630 4.21 10.05 17.28
C ALA A 630 3.70 9.10 18.37
N TYR A 631 4.02 7.80 18.27
CA TYR A 631 3.67 6.81 19.28
C TYR A 631 4.41 7.02 20.60
N ALA A 632 5.64 7.52 20.58
CA ALA A 632 6.37 7.88 21.79
C ALA A 632 5.64 8.95 22.63
N ALA A 633 4.85 9.84 22.01
CA ALA A 633 3.99 10.77 22.75
C ALA A 633 2.87 10.04 23.54
N PHE A 634 2.38 8.90 23.05
CA PHE A 634 1.46 8.04 23.79
C PHE A 634 2.15 7.30 24.93
N GLU A 635 3.40 6.85 24.74
CA GLU A 635 4.20 6.25 25.83
C GLU A 635 4.43 7.26 26.96
N GLU A 636 4.83 8.49 26.61
CA GLU A 636 4.98 9.62 27.53
C GLU A 636 3.68 9.91 28.29
N ALA A 637 2.55 9.93 27.57
CA ALA A 637 1.23 10.18 28.16
C ALA A 637 0.75 9.02 29.05
N LYS A 638 1.01 7.75 28.67
CA LYS A 638 0.66 6.56 29.46
C LYS A 638 1.32 6.61 30.84
N ALA A 639 2.55 7.12 30.94
CA ALA A 639 3.25 7.34 32.20
C ALA A 639 2.59 8.39 33.11
N LEU A 640 1.79 9.31 32.55
CA LEU A 640 1.06 10.36 33.28
C LEU A 640 -0.38 9.95 33.64
N GLY A 641 -0.93 8.91 33.00
CA GLY A 641 -2.22 8.31 33.31
C GLY A 641 -3.30 8.46 32.21
N PRO A 642 -4.49 7.86 32.39
CA PRO A 642 -5.50 7.71 31.34
C PRO A 642 -6.01 9.02 30.72
N ASP A 643 -6.11 10.09 31.52
CA ASP A 643 -6.56 11.40 31.04
C ASP A 643 -5.54 12.00 30.06
N ALA A 644 -4.25 11.82 30.30
CA ALA A 644 -3.18 12.28 29.41
C ALA A 644 -3.17 11.47 28.10
N THR A 645 -3.37 10.15 28.17
CA THR A 645 -3.50 9.29 26.99
C THR A 645 -4.71 9.70 26.14
N THR A 646 -5.85 9.95 26.78
CA THR A 646 -7.08 10.41 26.10
C THR A 646 -6.88 11.78 25.45
N ALA A 647 -6.23 12.72 26.14
CA ALA A 647 -5.90 14.03 25.58
C ALA A 647 -4.95 13.90 24.37
N THR A 648 -3.99 12.98 24.42
CA THR A 648 -3.06 12.71 23.31
C THR A 648 -3.77 12.09 22.12
N GLY A 649 -4.70 11.15 22.33
CA GLY A 649 -5.57 10.61 21.26
C GLY A 649 -6.42 11.67 20.58
N LYS A 650 -7.03 12.57 21.36
CA LYS A 650 -7.77 13.73 20.81
C LYS A 650 -6.89 14.66 20.00
N ARG A 651 -5.67 14.94 20.48
CA ARG A 651 -4.70 15.77 19.76
C ARG A 651 -4.24 15.10 18.47
N TYR A 652 -4.00 13.79 18.48
CA TYR A 652 -3.65 13.03 17.26
C TYR A 652 -4.78 13.10 16.22
N LEU A 653 -6.03 12.89 16.64
CA LEU A 653 -7.20 13.05 15.78
C LEU A 653 -7.27 14.46 15.19
N GLN A 654 -7.10 15.49 16.00
CA GLN A 654 -7.23 16.90 15.59
C GLN A 654 -6.10 17.35 14.67
N GLU A 655 -4.87 16.96 14.95
CA GLU A 655 -3.69 17.52 14.29
C GLU A 655 -3.17 16.65 13.14
N ILE A 656 -3.48 15.36 13.10
CA ILE A 656 -3.06 14.44 12.04
C ILE A 656 -4.28 14.00 11.21
N LEU A 657 -5.22 13.28 11.80
CA LEU A 657 -6.28 12.60 11.03
C LEU A 657 -7.34 13.56 10.47
N SER A 658 -7.67 14.64 11.17
CA SER A 658 -8.75 15.56 10.79
C SER A 658 -8.36 16.62 9.75
N VAL A 659 -7.05 16.82 9.48
CA VAL A 659 -6.57 17.95 8.67
C VAL A 659 -6.22 17.59 7.22
N GLY A 660 -6.13 16.30 6.89
CA GLY A 660 -5.75 15.82 5.56
C GLY A 660 -4.58 16.59 4.94
N GLY A 661 -4.64 16.83 3.63
CA GLY A 661 -3.64 17.62 2.90
C GLY A 661 -3.75 19.14 3.08
N SER A 662 -4.65 19.64 3.93
CA SER A 662 -4.92 21.08 4.06
C SER A 662 -3.82 21.85 4.82
N ARG A 663 -2.96 21.12 5.55
CA ARG A 663 -1.79 21.63 6.26
C ARG A 663 -0.58 20.72 5.95
N PRO A 664 0.63 21.28 5.69
CA PRO A 664 1.81 20.47 5.44
C PRO A 664 2.06 19.42 6.52
N ALA A 665 2.47 18.20 6.14
CA ALA A 665 2.64 17.10 7.07
C ALA A 665 3.60 17.40 8.24
N LEU A 666 4.71 18.12 7.99
CA LEU A 666 5.66 18.50 9.05
C LEU A 666 5.03 19.47 10.07
N GLU A 667 4.21 20.40 9.60
CA GLU A 667 3.48 21.33 10.48
C GLU A 667 2.44 20.59 11.31
N SER A 668 1.71 19.65 10.69
CA SER A 668 0.76 18.77 11.36
C SER A 668 1.43 17.90 12.43
N PHE A 669 2.56 17.29 12.10
CA PHE A 669 3.37 16.54 13.03
C PHE A 669 3.85 17.42 14.19
N THR A 670 4.39 18.60 13.90
CA THR A 670 4.91 19.52 14.93
C THR A 670 3.79 20.04 15.84
N ALA A 671 2.60 20.30 15.30
CA ALA A 671 1.43 20.68 16.08
C ALA A 671 0.99 19.56 17.04
N PHE A 672 1.07 18.31 16.60
CA PHE A 672 0.80 17.15 17.46
C PHE A 672 1.90 16.90 18.51
N ARG A 673 3.16 16.89 18.07
CA ARG A 673 4.32 16.44 18.86
C ARG A 673 4.92 17.52 19.74
N GLY A 674 4.75 18.79 19.36
CA GLY A 674 5.37 19.96 19.99
C GLY A 674 6.81 20.24 19.52
N ARG A 675 7.34 19.43 18.60
CA ARG A 675 8.69 19.54 18.02
C ARG A 675 8.77 18.78 16.70
N GLU A 676 9.87 18.99 15.96
CA GLU A 676 10.23 18.19 14.79
C GLU A 676 10.52 16.71 15.16
N PRO A 677 10.39 15.78 14.18
CA PRO A 677 10.56 14.34 14.41
C PRO A 677 12.01 13.95 14.74
N SER A 678 12.18 12.89 15.55
CA SER A 678 13.49 12.28 15.86
C SER A 678 13.48 10.77 15.59
N ILE A 679 14.61 10.25 15.10
CA ILE A 679 14.84 8.82 14.82
C ILE A 679 14.97 7.96 16.09
N ASP A 680 15.17 8.56 17.26
CA ASP A 680 15.49 7.84 18.50
C ASP A 680 14.37 6.86 18.91
N ALA A 681 13.11 7.25 18.70
CA ALA A 681 11.96 6.40 19.00
C ALA A 681 11.97 5.15 18.12
N LEU A 682 12.21 5.30 16.81
CA LEU A 682 12.32 4.19 15.86
C LEU A 682 13.41 3.21 16.30
N LEU A 683 14.63 3.70 16.58
CA LEU A 683 15.73 2.85 17.02
C LEU A 683 15.39 2.08 18.31
N ARG A 684 14.77 2.75 19.29
CA ARG A 684 14.33 2.09 20.54
C ARG A 684 13.25 1.05 20.29
N HIS A 685 12.23 1.38 19.49
CA HIS A 685 11.11 0.49 19.19
C HIS A 685 11.57 -0.76 18.43
N SER A 686 12.58 -0.65 17.57
CA SER A 686 13.20 -1.78 16.87
C SER A 686 14.30 -2.50 17.65
N GLY A 687 14.54 -2.16 18.92
CA GLY A 687 15.58 -2.80 19.74
C GLY A 687 17.02 -2.47 19.32
N MET A 688 17.21 -1.36 18.61
CA MET A 688 18.48 -0.87 18.07
C MET A 688 18.97 0.42 18.77
N ALA A 689 18.51 0.69 19.99
CA ALA A 689 19.02 1.79 20.82
C ALA A 689 20.26 1.33 21.61
N ALA A 690 21.28 2.20 21.69
CA ALA A 690 22.51 1.97 22.44
C ALA A 690 22.31 2.07 23.96
#